data_AF-A0A7V6DEV9-F1
#
_entry.id   AF-A0A7V6DEV9-F1
#
_cell.length_a   1.000
_cell.length_b   1.000
_cell.length_c   1.000
_cell.angle_alpha   90.00
_cell.angle_beta   90.00
_cell.angle_gamma   90.00
#
_symmetry.space_group_name_H-M   'P 1'
#
loop_
_entity.id
_entity.type
_entity.pdbx_description
1 polymer ?
#
loop_
_entity_poly.entity_id
_entity_poly.type
_entity_poly.pdbx_seq_one_letter_code
_entity_poly.pdbx_strand_id
1 'polypeptide(L)'
;MSAHHHRWQRLTCLAIALLLAAVRPLGTETARAAALNPNPPTRPVRLVFIHHSTGEAWLADGHGRLGLALRDNNYFVADTNYGWSVNGDVIGDRTDIGHWWEWFAGPTRDAVLAALFAQTTQNCEYSRLEPPPPGANEIVMFKSCFPNSHLGGEPDDPPTTGSNPLRGQDCSSEYHTVANAKGIYNDILPTFAAHQEKLFIVITAPPLRAVDTSPEAAANARAFNNWLVNDWLAGYPYHNVFVFDFYNVLTSNGGNANTNDLGWATGNHHRYRGGAIEHITNQGSNFCAYPSGDSHPSAAGDLKATGEFLPLLNIAYNCWRGLGSCPGQTGACTITGSATATPTSATVGQPVSFHGSVSMSGNCSGSPAFEWDFGDGSPHAYTQDATHAYQSAGAYTWRFTASMVGGYMTATGQVTVTGRAAPHPPRRRLQPTTGSTSRLQPSDLHYLGAFRLPDWVEGSPEAARWDYGGEALAYRPAGDPTGPPDGFPGSLVGTGLDQQNLVSEIAIPVPVISLAKNPDELPVATTLQPFADVRGGLWGALTELPRVGMCVLTHPQTGEKLHLAWGQHFQEEEATQIASHGWCNLNLAAPATRGAWWIDDESLYSVNGYILEIPEAWASAHVGGRRLGTGRYRDGGWSGMGPSLFAYAPWLSGNPPPAGTRLSTVPLLHYSDTLAEDPGPTVHRMNGYQHSDEWEGGAWVTTPAGKSAVLFAGTKGTGQYYWYGWTDASGSGLPCVEMDPGGEPMCFRADHTPCPPELVRECPNHTTFRGWWSSSAAARLVFYDPDDLARVAHGEMQPYEPQPYAWLDLDDRLFLPDPTVEPDMVGRGVQRRFRVGEMAYDRARGHLFILEKFADGAKPIVHVWRVGP
;
A
#
# COMPACT_ATOMS: atom_id res chain seq x y z
N MET A 1 67.14 -16.04 -21.40
CA MET A 1 67.08 -16.28 -19.93
C MET A 1 65.60 -16.45 -19.63
N SER A 2 65.02 -17.64 -19.48
CA SER A 2 65.31 -18.72 -18.50
C SER A 2 65.31 -18.20 -17.06
N ALA A 3 64.49 -18.68 -16.11
CA ALA A 3 63.26 -19.48 -16.22
C ALA A 3 62.50 -19.39 -14.88
N HIS A 4 61.19 -19.13 -14.89
CA HIS A 4 60.34 -19.28 -13.71
C HIS A 4 58.89 -19.57 -14.12
N HIS A 5 58.39 -20.77 -13.78
CA HIS A 5 57.07 -21.04 -13.19
C HIS A 5 56.87 -22.56 -13.12
N HIS A 6 57.07 -23.14 -11.93
CA HIS A 6 56.78 -24.55 -11.66
C HIS A 6 55.44 -24.70 -10.92
N ARG A 7 54.72 -25.78 -11.27
CA ARG A 7 53.52 -26.37 -10.63
C ARG A 7 52.16 -26.07 -11.27
N TRP A 8 51.99 -26.60 -12.47
CA TRP A 8 50.72 -27.14 -12.94
C TRP A 8 50.91 -28.61 -13.37
N GLN A 9 49.80 -29.36 -13.47
CA GLN A 9 49.70 -30.74 -13.97
C GLN A 9 50.25 -31.87 -13.07
N ARG A 10 49.34 -32.45 -12.25
CA ARG A 10 49.15 -33.91 -12.05
C ARG A 10 48.05 -34.14 -11.00
N LEU A 11 46.80 -34.36 -11.43
CA LEU A 11 45.76 -35.14 -10.74
C LEU A 11 44.45 -35.19 -11.56
N THR A 12 44.55 -35.66 -12.81
CA THR A 12 43.39 -36.03 -13.62
C THR A 12 43.25 -37.55 -13.53
N CYS A 13 42.33 -38.07 -12.68
CA CYS A 13 41.76 -39.44 -12.76
C CYS A 13 40.85 -39.87 -11.59
N LEU A 14 40.63 -39.05 -10.53
CA LEU A 14 39.85 -39.49 -9.36
C LEU A 14 38.71 -38.52 -8.96
N ALA A 15 37.78 -38.26 -9.89
CA ALA A 15 36.61 -37.39 -9.63
C ALA A 15 35.34 -37.75 -10.46
N ILE A 16 35.19 -39.00 -10.91
CA ILE A 16 34.06 -39.45 -11.77
C ILE A 16 33.11 -40.44 -11.03
N ALA A 17 33.34 -40.69 -9.73
CA ALA A 17 32.57 -41.67 -8.94
C ALA A 17 31.87 -41.10 -7.70
N LEU A 18 31.68 -39.78 -7.60
CA LEU A 18 31.05 -39.10 -6.46
C LEU A 18 30.02 -38.01 -6.86
N LEU A 19 29.47 -38.13 -8.08
CA LEU A 19 28.47 -37.21 -8.65
C LEU A 19 27.15 -37.92 -9.03
N LEU A 20 26.83 -39.00 -8.32
CA LEU A 20 25.57 -39.77 -8.45
C LEU A 20 24.94 -40.05 -7.08
N ALA A 21 24.73 -39.00 -6.28
CA ALA A 21 23.83 -39.01 -5.14
C ALA A 21 23.35 -37.58 -4.85
N ALA A 22 22.02 -37.38 -4.80
CA ALA A 22 21.32 -36.12 -4.54
C ALA A 22 21.05 -35.16 -5.72
N VAL A 23 20.52 -35.68 -6.84
CA VAL A 23 19.34 -35.01 -7.41
C VAL A 23 18.26 -35.13 -6.34
N ARG A 24 17.99 -34.06 -5.60
CA ARG A 24 16.79 -34.01 -4.77
C ARG A 24 15.59 -34.05 -5.74
N PRO A 25 14.62 -34.97 -5.58
CA PRO A 25 13.36 -34.81 -6.26
C PRO A 25 12.76 -33.45 -5.82
N LEU A 26 11.99 -32.82 -6.73
CA LEU A 26 11.16 -31.67 -6.39
C LEU A 26 10.37 -32.04 -5.12
N GLY A 27 10.62 -31.31 -4.03
CA GLY A 27 9.98 -31.58 -2.77
C GLY A 27 8.49 -31.30 -2.91
N THR A 28 7.65 -32.32 -2.71
CA THR A 28 6.23 -32.11 -2.43
C THR A 28 6.14 -31.28 -1.15
N GLU A 29 5.73 -30.02 -1.24
CA GLU A 29 5.40 -29.24 -0.06
C GLU A 29 4.22 -29.91 0.64
N THR A 30 4.46 -30.41 1.86
CA THR A 30 3.40 -30.92 2.73
C THR A 30 2.53 -29.75 3.18
N ALA A 31 1.27 -29.74 2.76
CA ALA A 31 0.31 -28.70 3.07
C ALA A 31 0.22 -28.42 4.58
N ARG A 32 0.29 -27.14 4.96
CA ARG A 32 -0.22 -26.66 6.25
C ARG A 32 -1.72 -26.45 6.13
N ALA A 33 -2.47 -26.70 7.21
CA ALA A 33 -3.85 -26.25 7.30
C ALA A 33 -3.89 -24.72 7.13
N ALA A 34 -4.72 -24.22 6.22
CA ALA A 34 -4.86 -22.79 5.99
C ALA A 34 -5.45 -22.10 7.22
N ALA A 35 -4.98 -20.89 7.52
CA ALA A 35 -5.59 -20.02 8.52
C ALA A 35 -6.74 -19.20 7.89
N LEU A 36 -7.57 -18.58 8.74
CA LEU A 36 -8.50 -17.56 8.28
C LEU A 36 -7.71 -16.41 7.65
N ASN A 37 -8.14 -15.92 6.50
CA ASN A 37 -7.43 -14.90 5.73
C ASN A 37 -8.24 -13.59 5.69
N PRO A 38 -7.98 -12.63 6.60
CA PRO A 38 -8.67 -11.34 6.67
C PRO A 38 -8.11 -10.28 5.71
N ASN A 39 -7.12 -10.62 4.88
CA ASN A 39 -6.50 -9.66 3.97
C ASN A 39 -7.43 -9.38 2.78
N PRO A 40 -7.47 -8.13 2.26
CA PRO A 40 -8.25 -7.80 1.08
C PRO A 40 -7.85 -8.63 -0.14
N PRO A 41 -8.75 -8.79 -1.12
CA PRO A 41 -8.42 -9.33 -2.43
C PRO A 41 -7.18 -8.65 -3.03
N THR A 42 -6.30 -9.42 -3.67
CA THR A 42 -5.07 -8.90 -4.31
C THR A 42 -5.30 -8.18 -5.64
N ARG A 43 -6.56 -8.10 -6.08
CA ARG A 43 -7.02 -7.38 -7.27
C ARG A 43 -8.40 -6.77 -6.98
N PRO A 44 -8.84 -5.75 -7.72
CA PRO A 44 -10.23 -5.29 -7.68
C PRO A 44 -11.23 -6.45 -7.90
N VAL A 45 -12.24 -6.53 -7.04
CA VAL A 45 -13.36 -7.49 -7.07
C VAL A 45 -14.65 -6.70 -7.17
N ARG A 46 -15.57 -7.16 -8.02
CA ARG A 46 -16.86 -6.48 -8.23
C ARG A 46 -17.92 -6.99 -7.26
N LEU A 47 -18.55 -6.08 -6.54
CA LEU A 47 -19.63 -6.31 -5.57
C LEU A 47 -20.85 -5.49 -5.98
N VAL A 48 -22.05 -6.11 -5.93
CA VAL A 48 -23.33 -5.39 -5.95
C VAL A 48 -23.99 -5.48 -4.58
N PHE A 49 -24.40 -4.34 -4.02
CA PHE A 49 -25.17 -4.29 -2.78
C PHE A 49 -26.65 -4.01 -3.06
N ILE A 50 -27.52 -4.95 -2.72
CA ILE A 50 -28.97 -4.82 -2.80
C ILE A 50 -29.47 -4.26 -1.48
N HIS A 51 -29.85 -2.99 -1.47
CA HIS A 51 -30.26 -2.31 -0.26
C HIS A 51 -31.32 -1.23 -0.51
N HIS A 52 -31.68 -0.56 0.58
CA HIS A 52 -32.55 0.60 0.68
C HIS A 52 -32.29 1.26 2.04
N SER A 53 -32.68 2.53 2.23
CA SER A 53 -32.71 3.24 3.53
C SER A 53 -31.44 3.04 4.38
N THR A 54 -31.41 2.11 5.33
CA THR A 54 -30.23 1.86 6.20
C THR A 54 -28.97 1.41 5.45
N GLY A 55 -29.06 1.00 4.18
CA GLY A 55 -27.89 0.60 3.39
C GLY A 55 -27.19 1.78 2.74
N GLU A 56 -27.96 2.77 2.33
CA GLU A 56 -27.49 4.07 1.85
C GLU A 56 -26.76 4.82 2.97
N ALA A 57 -27.35 4.86 4.17
CA ALA A 57 -26.70 5.39 5.37
C ALA A 57 -25.40 4.63 5.73
N TRP A 58 -25.37 3.31 5.54
CA TRP A 58 -24.16 2.52 5.82
C TRP A 58 -23.05 2.76 4.78
N LEU A 59 -23.40 2.86 3.50
CA LEU A 59 -22.48 3.17 2.41
C LEU A 59 -21.88 4.58 2.50
N ALA A 60 -22.70 5.57 2.83
CA ALA A 60 -22.38 7.00 2.73
C ALA A 60 -21.12 7.42 3.52
N ASP A 61 -20.29 8.23 2.88
CA ASP A 61 -19.01 8.72 3.41
C ASP A 61 -19.17 9.59 4.67
N GLY A 62 -20.29 10.32 4.77
CA GLY A 62 -20.63 11.14 5.94
C GLY A 62 -21.28 10.37 7.10
N HIS A 63 -21.49 9.06 6.97
CA HIS A 63 -22.22 8.26 7.96
C HIS A 63 -21.51 6.93 8.24
N GLY A 64 -21.89 5.82 7.61
CA GLY A 64 -21.33 4.51 7.89
C GLY A 64 -19.96 4.21 7.27
N ARG A 65 -19.56 4.96 6.24
CA ARG A 65 -18.27 4.86 5.54
C ARG A 65 -17.96 3.47 4.93
N LEU A 66 -18.96 2.63 4.72
CA LEU A 66 -18.75 1.31 4.11
C LEU A 66 -18.22 1.42 2.67
N GLY A 67 -18.67 2.42 1.89
CA GLY A 67 -18.18 2.65 0.53
C GLY A 67 -16.66 2.87 0.49
N LEU A 68 -16.16 3.80 1.31
CA LEU A 68 -14.73 4.04 1.53
C LEU A 68 -13.97 2.77 1.94
N ALA A 69 -14.47 2.08 2.97
CA ALA A 69 -13.83 0.88 3.50
C ALA A 69 -13.71 -0.25 2.47
N LEU A 70 -14.77 -0.46 1.68
CA LEU A 70 -14.80 -1.42 0.57
C LEU A 70 -13.84 -1.00 -0.56
N ARG A 71 -13.84 0.28 -0.95
CA ARG A 71 -12.91 0.84 -1.95
C ARG A 71 -11.46 0.54 -1.57
N ASP A 72 -11.10 0.87 -0.34
CA ASP A 72 -9.73 0.75 0.19
C ASP A 72 -9.32 -0.72 0.42
N ASN A 73 -10.27 -1.66 0.32
CA ASN A 73 -10.06 -3.11 0.38
C ASN A 73 -10.27 -3.80 -0.99
N ASN A 74 -10.01 -3.11 -2.10
CA ASN A 74 -10.12 -3.66 -3.46
C ASN A 74 -11.54 -4.13 -3.86
N TYR A 75 -12.61 -3.59 -3.28
CA TYR A 75 -13.98 -3.84 -3.73
C TYR A 75 -14.53 -2.67 -4.55
N PHE A 76 -14.87 -2.95 -5.81
CA PHE A 76 -15.69 -2.06 -6.62
C PHE A 76 -17.15 -2.28 -6.26
N VAL A 77 -17.82 -1.24 -5.78
CA VAL A 77 -19.20 -1.31 -5.28
C VAL A 77 -20.15 -0.67 -6.30
N ALA A 78 -20.98 -1.49 -6.92
CA ALA A 78 -22.25 -1.05 -7.47
C ALA A 78 -23.37 -1.35 -6.46
N ASP A 79 -24.55 -0.78 -6.65
CA ASP A 79 -25.69 -1.03 -5.76
C ASP A 79 -27.03 -1.09 -6.50
N THR A 80 -28.09 -1.34 -5.75
CA THR A 80 -29.47 -1.03 -6.10
C THR A 80 -30.10 -0.28 -4.92
N ASN A 81 -31.04 0.60 -5.18
CA ASN A 81 -31.78 1.35 -4.17
C ASN A 81 -33.25 1.52 -4.63
N TYR A 82 -34.03 2.34 -3.93
CA TYR A 82 -35.38 2.75 -4.33
C TYR A 82 -35.47 3.13 -5.82
N GLY A 83 -36.56 2.72 -6.48
CA GLY A 83 -36.78 2.97 -7.90
C GLY A 83 -35.97 2.09 -8.86
N TRP A 84 -35.03 1.26 -8.39
CA TRP A 84 -34.29 0.34 -9.26
C TRP A 84 -35.24 -0.70 -9.86
N SER A 85 -35.16 -0.88 -11.18
CA SER A 85 -36.14 -1.68 -11.92
C SER A 85 -35.54 -2.60 -12.97
N VAL A 86 -36.22 -3.73 -13.18
CA VAL A 86 -35.87 -4.76 -14.17
C VAL A 86 -37.09 -5.01 -15.04
N ASN A 87 -36.96 -4.83 -16.36
CA ASN A 87 -38.06 -4.99 -17.33
C ASN A 87 -39.34 -4.18 -17.00
N GLY A 88 -39.20 -3.05 -16.30
CA GLY A 88 -40.31 -2.20 -15.86
C GLY A 88 -40.92 -2.56 -14.51
N ASP A 89 -40.47 -3.64 -13.85
CA ASP A 89 -40.82 -3.96 -12.47
C ASP A 89 -39.84 -3.27 -11.50
N VAL A 90 -40.35 -2.46 -10.58
CA VAL A 90 -39.58 -1.69 -9.58
C VAL A 90 -39.25 -2.59 -8.38
N ILE A 91 -38.45 -3.62 -8.63
CA ILE A 91 -38.09 -4.61 -7.61
C ILE A 91 -37.19 -4.04 -6.50
N GLY A 92 -36.47 -2.94 -6.75
CA GLY A 92 -35.65 -2.24 -5.74
C GLY A 92 -36.43 -1.80 -4.49
N ASP A 93 -37.72 -1.50 -4.64
CA ASP A 93 -38.60 -1.10 -3.53
C ASP A 93 -39.03 -2.29 -2.65
N ARG A 94 -38.76 -3.53 -3.08
CA ARG A 94 -39.26 -4.77 -2.47
C ARG A 94 -38.13 -5.61 -1.88
N THR A 95 -37.66 -5.19 -0.72
CA THR A 95 -36.42 -5.69 -0.09
C THR A 95 -36.61 -6.11 1.39
N ASP A 96 -37.86 -6.30 1.80
CA ASP A 96 -38.23 -7.03 3.03
C ASP A 96 -38.03 -8.55 2.88
N ILE A 97 -38.00 -9.27 4.00
CA ILE A 97 -37.64 -10.70 4.04
C ILE A 97 -38.49 -11.52 3.06
N GLY A 98 -39.81 -11.34 3.05
CA GLY A 98 -40.71 -12.07 2.14
C GLY A 98 -40.44 -11.86 0.65
N HIS A 99 -39.92 -10.68 0.29
CA HIS A 99 -39.58 -10.34 -1.09
C HIS A 99 -38.29 -11.00 -1.58
N TRP A 100 -37.38 -11.49 -0.71
CA TRP A 100 -36.19 -12.24 -1.18
C TRP A 100 -36.55 -13.48 -1.99
N TRP A 101 -37.75 -14.03 -1.78
CA TRP A 101 -38.29 -15.04 -2.67
C TRP A 101 -38.43 -14.54 -4.12
N GLU A 102 -38.90 -13.31 -4.37
CA GLU A 102 -39.01 -12.76 -5.72
C GLU A 102 -37.64 -12.56 -6.39
N TRP A 103 -36.68 -12.02 -5.65
CA TRP A 103 -35.31 -11.79 -6.14
C TRP A 103 -34.60 -13.09 -6.52
N PHE A 104 -34.71 -14.13 -5.69
CA PHE A 104 -33.84 -15.30 -5.75
C PHE A 104 -34.53 -16.63 -6.04
N ALA A 105 -35.85 -16.78 -5.92
CA ALA A 105 -36.54 -18.06 -6.08
C ALA A 105 -37.78 -18.01 -7.01
N GLY A 106 -38.38 -16.83 -7.17
CA GLY A 106 -39.62 -16.60 -7.90
C GLY A 106 -39.47 -16.57 -9.43
N PRO A 107 -40.58 -16.32 -10.15
CA PRO A 107 -40.60 -16.39 -11.62
C PRO A 107 -39.76 -15.30 -12.32
N THR A 108 -39.41 -14.21 -11.62
CA THR A 108 -38.59 -13.11 -12.13
C THR A 108 -37.09 -13.28 -11.87
N ARG A 109 -36.69 -14.25 -11.03
CA ARG A 109 -35.30 -14.52 -10.59
C ARG A 109 -34.26 -14.38 -11.70
N ASP A 110 -34.44 -15.06 -12.82
CA ASP A 110 -33.39 -15.15 -13.85
C ASP A 110 -33.11 -13.78 -14.52
N ALA A 111 -34.14 -12.95 -14.71
CA ALA A 111 -33.99 -11.60 -15.21
C ALA A 111 -33.33 -10.67 -14.17
N VAL A 112 -33.70 -10.83 -12.90
CA VAL A 112 -33.16 -10.05 -11.77
C VAL A 112 -31.69 -10.37 -11.53
N LEU A 113 -31.31 -11.65 -11.49
CA LEU A 113 -29.92 -12.09 -11.37
C LEU A 113 -29.05 -11.62 -12.54
N ALA A 114 -29.56 -11.71 -13.78
CA ALA A 114 -28.85 -11.21 -14.95
C ALA A 114 -28.58 -9.69 -14.85
N ALA A 115 -29.57 -8.92 -14.41
CA ALA A 115 -29.41 -7.47 -14.17
C ALA A 115 -28.41 -7.17 -13.04
N LEU A 116 -28.49 -7.90 -11.91
CA LEU A 116 -27.56 -7.77 -10.78
C LEU A 116 -26.12 -8.09 -11.16
N PHE A 117 -25.88 -9.13 -11.94
CA PHE A 117 -24.53 -9.49 -12.38
C PHE A 117 -23.96 -8.45 -13.36
N ALA A 118 -24.79 -7.79 -14.16
CA ALA A 118 -24.39 -6.73 -15.08
C ALA A 118 -24.28 -5.34 -14.43
N GLN A 119 -24.78 -5.15 -13.21
CA GLN A 119 -24.92 -3.84 -12.57
C GLN A 119 -23.58 -3.10 -12.38
N THR A 120 -23.55 -1.82 -12.70
CA THR A 120 -22.40 -0.89 -12.60
C THR A 120 -22.76 0.43 -11.90
N THR A 121 -24.05 0.78 -11.82
CA THR A 121 -24.47 2.11 -11.35
C THR A 121 -24.27 2.28 -9.86
N GLN A 122 -24.22 3.54 -9.48
CA GLN A 122 -24.29 4.02 -8.10
C GLN A 122 -25.65 4.74 -7.95
N ASN A 123 -26.44 4.33 -6.97
CA ASN A 123 -27.85 4.72 -6.78
C ASN A 123 -28.07 5.44 -5.43
N CYS A 124 -26.99 5.70 -4.70
CA CYS A 124 -26.87 6.62 -3.57
C CYS A 124 -25.42 7.16 -3.50
N GLU A 125 -25.17 8.23 -2.74
CA GLU A 125 -23.86 8.92 -2.74
C GLU A 125 -22.83 8.28 -1.79
N TYR A 126 -21.73 7.77 -2.33
CA TYR A 126 -20.59 7.21 -1.57
C TYR A 126 -19.30 7.19 -2.42
N SER A 127 -18.12 7.16 -1.79
CA SER A 127 -16.87 6.88 -2.48
C SER A 127 -16.74 5.41 -2.84
N ARG A 128 -16.25 5.11 -4.04
CA ARG A 128 -15.96 3.75 -4.52
C ARG A 128 -14.70 3.71 -5.41
N LEU A 129 -14.27 2.51 -5.82
CA LEU A 129 -13.19 2.38 -6.80
C LEU A 129 -13.66 2.89 -8.17
N GLU A 130 -12.79 3.63 -8.85
CA GLU A 130 -13.00 4.08 -10.22
C GLU A 130 -11.66 4.00 -10.98
N PRO A 131 -11.64 3.59 -12.26
CA PRO A 131 -12.77 3.12 -13.06
C PRO A 131 -13.30 1.74 -12.64
N PRO A 132 -14.53 1.35 -13.03
CA PRO A 132 -15.04 0.00 -12.79
C PRO A 132 -14.12 -1.06 -13.43
N PRO A 133 -13.63 -2.06 -12.68
CA PRO A 133 -12.87 -3.16 -13.26
C PRO A 133 -13.77 -3.97 -14.21
N PRO A 134 -13.22 -4.56 -15.28
CA PRO A 134 -14.00 -5.29 -16.28
C PRO A 134 -14.64 -6.56 -15.70
N GLY A 135 -15.80 -6.94 -16.24
CA GLY A 135 -16.50 -8.17 -15.89
C GLY A 135 -17.84 -7.94 -15.18
N ALA A 136 -18.44 -9.04 -14.72
CA ALA A 136 -19.69 -9.06 -13.96
C ALA A 136 -19.42 -8.99 -12.45
N ASN A 137 -20.43 -8.63 -11.66
CA ASN A 137 -20.33 -8.68 -10.20
C ASN A 137 -20.07 -10.12 -9.71
N GLU A 138 -19.02 -10.28 -8.91
CA GLU A 138 -18.59 -11.56 -8.30
C GLU A 138 -19.27 -11.78 -6.96
N ILE A 139 -19.58 -10.70 -6.24
CA ILE A 139 -20.25 -10.70 -4.93
C ILE A 139 -21.64 -10.07 -5.06
N VAL A 140 -22.65 -10.72 -4.50
CA VAL A 140 -24.00 -10.18 -4.30
C VAL A 140 -24.23 -10.07 -2.80
N MET A 141 -24.20 -8.84 -2.29
CA MET A 141 -24.51 -8.51 -0.91
C MET A 141 -25.96 -8.03 -0.83
N PHE A 142 -26.75 -8.44 0.16
CA PHE A 142 -28.15 -8.00 0.27
C PHE A 142 -28.63 -7.89 1.72
N LYS A 143 -29.59 -6.97 1.95
CA LYS A 143 -30.12 -6.69 3.30
C LYS A 143 -31.56 -6.17 3.32
N SER A 144 -32.26 -6.43 4.41
CA SER A 144 -33.56 -5.81 4.72
C SER A 144 -33.41 -4.67 5.74
N CYS A 145 -34.37 -3.74 5.80
CA CYS A 145 -34.37 -2.64 6.76
C CYS A 145 -34.94 -3.04 8.13
N PHE A 146 -34.72 -2.20 9.14
CA PHE A 146 -35.08 -2.44 10.54
C PHE A 146 -36.54 -2.87 10.83
N PRO A 147 -37.58 -2.51 10.05
CA PRO A 147 -38.93 -3.00 10.31
C PRO A 147 -39.04 -4.54 10.25
N ASN A 148 -38.16 -5.19 9.49
CA ASN A 148 -38.10 -6.65 9.39
C ASN A 148 -37.70 -7.34 10.70
N SER A 149 -37.14 -6.60 11.66
CA SER A 149 -36.85 -7.09 13.02
C SER A 149 -38.10 -7.13 13.93
N HIS A 150 -39.29 -6.78 13.44
CA HIS A 150 -40.56 -6.96 14.17
C HIS A 150 -41.17 -8.34 13.86
N LEU A 151 -40.46 -9.43 14.20
CA LEU A 151 -40.90 -10.79 13.87
C LEU A 151 -41.94 -11.33 14.86
N GLY A 152 -43.07 -11.82 14.34
CA GLY A 152 -44.05 -12.61 15.10
C GLY A 152 -43.67 -14.09 15.24
N GLY A 153 -44.56 -14.90 15.83
CA GLY A 153 -44.29 -16.30 16.16
C GLY A 153 -43.46 -16.46 17.44
N GLU A 154 -42.77 -17.58 17.57
CA GLU A 154 -41.93 -17.92 18.72
C GLU A 154 -40.44 -18.09 18.33
N PRO A 155 -39.47 -17.85 19.24
CA PRO A 155 -38.03 -17.85 18.91
C PRO A 155 -37.52 -19.16 18.29
N ASP A 156 -38.01 -20.27 18.81
CA ASP A 156 -37.60 -21.63 18.46
C ASP A 156 -38.41 -22.24 17.30
N ASP A 157 -39.32 -21.46 16.69
CA ASP A 157 -40.16 -21.96 15.59
C ASP A 157 -39.32 -22.55 14.44
N PRO A 158 -39.67 -23.75 13.93
CA PRO A 158 -38.94 -24.37 12.83
C PRO A 158 -39.24 -23.66 11.50
N PRO A 159 -38.34 -23.74 10.50
CA PRO A 159 -38.61 -23.20 9.17
C PRO A 159 -39.87 -23.81 8.54
N THR A 160 -40.75 -22.95 8.01
CA THR A 160 -41.90 -23.37 7.21
C THR A 160 -41.44 -24.15 5.97
N THR A 161 -42.10 -25.28 5.70
CA THR A 161 -41.79 -26.16 4.56
C THR A 161 -42.92 -26.17 3.53
N GLY A 162 -42.56 -26.24 2.25
CA GLY A 162 -43.54 -26.35 1.15
C GLY A 162 -44.15 -25.01 0.75
N SER A 163 -45.37 -24.72 1.19
CA SER A 163 -46.06 -23.46 0.88
C SER A 163 -45.81 -22.44 1.99
N ASN A 164 -45.05 -21.39 1.68
CA ASN A 164 -44.75 -20.31 2.62
C ASN A 164 -45.60 -19.06 2.27
N PRO A 165 -46.51 -18.60 3.13
CA PRO A 165 -47.41 -17.48 2.84
C PRO A 165 -46.71 -16.11 2.88
N LEU A 166 -45.47 -16.02 3.37
CA LEU A 166 -44.67 -14.78 3.38
C LEU A 166 -44.02 -14.45 2.02
N ARG A 167 -44.08 -15.36 1.03
CA ARG A 167 -43.46 -15.15 -0.29
C ARG A 167 -44.07 -13.95 -1.02
N GLY A 168 -43.24 -12.96 -1.36
CA GLY A 168 -43.68 -11.72 -2.00
C GLY A 168 -44.56 -10.86 -1.12
N GLN A 169 -44.39 -10.93 0.21
CA GLN A 169 -45.06 -10.07 1.18
C GLN A 169 -44.05 -9.18 1.91
N ASP A 170 -44.50 -8.01 2.33
CA ASP A 170 -43.73 -7.07 3.14
C ASP A 170 -43.71 -7.44 4.64
N CYS A 171 -42.90 -6.72 5.41
CA CYS A 171 -42.75 -6.92 6.85
C CYS A 171 -43.96 -6.55 7.72
N SER A 172 -45.02 -5.94 7.15
CA SER A 172 -46.28 -5.65 7.85
C SER A 172 -47.30 -6.80 7.77
N SER A 173 -47.00 -7.84 6.98
CA SER A 173 -47.83 -9.02 6.81
C SER A 173 -48.02 -9.80 8.12
N GLU A 174 -49.24 -10.32 8.35
CA GLU A 174 -49.50 -11.25 9.47
C GLU A 174 -48.65 -12.53 9.42
N TYR A 175 -48.09 -12.84 8.25
CA TYR A 175 -47.20 -13.97 8.02
C TYR A 175 -45.72 -13.69 8.32
N HIS A 176 -45.35 -12.47 8.72
CA HIS A 176 -43.97 -12.07 9.05
C HIS A 176 -43.52 -12.64 10.41
N THR A 177 -43.32 -13.95 10.43
CA THR A 177 -43.01 -14.74 11.63
C THR A 177 -41.66 -15.45 11.51
N VAL A 178 -41.08 -15.84 12.66
CA VAL A 178 -39.81 -16.61 12.72
C VAL A 178 -39.86 -17.84 11.80
N ALA A 179 -40.91 -18.66 11.86
CA ALA A 179 -41.09 -19.84 11.02
C ALA A 179 -41.00 -19.52 9.52
N ASN A 180 -41.77 -18.52 9.08
CA ASN A 180 -41.88 -18.15 7.67
C ASN A 180 -40.62 -17.44 7.17
N ALA A 181 -39.98 -16.60 8.00
CA ALA A 181 -38.71 -15.96 7.69
C ALA A 181 -37.60 -17.01 7.46
N LYS A 182 -37.43 -17.97 8.40
CA LYS A 182 -36.51 -19.12 8.21
C LYS A 182 -36.86 -19.91 6.94
N GLY A 183 -38.16 -20.05 6.63
CA GLY A 183 -38.65 -20.66 5.39
C GLY A 183 -38.23 -19.93 4.11
N ILE A 184 -38.24 -18.58 4.07
CA ILE A 184 -37.78 -17.82 2.89
C ILE A 184 -36.29 -18.03 2.65
N TYR A 185 -35.47 -18.00 3.71
CA TYR A 185 -34.04 -18.23 3.58
C TYR A 185 -33.72 -19.66 3.10
N ASN A 186 -34.55 -20.65 3.45
CA ASN A 186 -34.48 -21.98 2.83
C ASN A 186 -34.93 -22.01 1.36
N ASP A 187 -35.92 -21.20 0.96
CA ASP A 187 -36.40 -21.13 -0.44
C ASP A 187 -35.35 -20.55 -1.41
N ILE A 188 -34.49 -19.62 -0.96
CA ILE A 188 -33.48 -18.97 -1.82
C ILE A 188 -32.15 -19.75 -1.93
N LEU A 189 -31.86 -20.62 -0.95
CA LEU A 189 -30.60 -21.38 -0.88
C LEU A 189 -30.31 -22.29 -2.10
N PRO A 190 -31.30 -22.91 -2.78
CA PRO A 190 -31.08 -23.65 -4.02
C PRO A 190 -30.51 -22.80 -5.17
N THR A 191 -30.84 -21.51 -5.22
CA THR A 191 -30.29 -20.58 -6.22
C THR A 191 -28.83 -20.25 -5.92
N PHE A 192 -28.47 -20.06 -4.66
CA PHE A 192 -27.06 -19.87 -4.28
C PHE A 192 -26.23 -21.12 -4.57
N ALA A 193 -26.80 -22.32 -4.37
CA ALA A 193 -26.17 -23.59 -4.75
C ALA A 193 -25.96 -23.73 -6.28
N ALA A 194 -26.84 -23.14 -7.09
CA ALA A 194 -26.72 -23.12 -8.55
C ALA A 194 -25.68 -22.10 -9.06
N HIS A 195 -25.36 -21.08 -8.25
CA HIS A 195 -24.45 -19.97 -8.59
C HIS A 195 -23.15 -19.99 -7.78
N GLN A 196 -22.42 -21.11 -7.81
CA GLN A 196 -21.14 -21.27 -7.10
C GLN A 196 -20.03 -20.31 -7.60
N GLU A 197 -20.18 -19.76 -8.80
CA GLU A 197 -19.34 -18.70 -9.36
C GLU A 197 -19.64 -17.29 -8.78
N LYS A 198 -20.57 -17.19 -7.82
CA LYS A 198 -20.93 -15.97 -7.10
C LYS A 198 -20.87 -16.19 -5.60
N LEU A 199 -20.33 -15.20 -4.87
CA LEU A 199 -20.41 -15.14 -3.41
C LEU A 199 -21.63 -14.33 -2.97
N PHE A 200 -22.51 -14.94 -2.20
CA PHE A 200 -23.68 -14.28 -1.62
C PHE A 200 -23.40 -13.88 -0.16
N ILE A 201 -23.57 -12.60 0.14
CA ILE A 201 -23.39 -12.05 1.49
C ILE A 201 -24.74 -11.59 2.03
N VAL A 202 -25.25 -12.30 3.03
CA VAL A 202 -26.46 -11.92 3.75
C VAL A 202 -26.09 -10.97 4.89
N ILE A 203 -26.73 -9.83 4.96
CA ILE A 203 -26.64 -8.92 6.11
C ILE A 203 -27.98 -8.97 6.85
N THR A 204 -27.97 -9.26 8.16
CA THR A 204 -29.21 -9.30 8.95
C THR A 204 -29.85 -7.91 9.07
N ALA A 205 -31.17 -7.87 9.26
CA ALA A 205 -31.88 -6.59 9.41
C ALA A 205 -31.47 -5.88 10.72
N PRO A 206 -31.28 -4.54 10.73
CA PRO A 206 -30.94 -3.82 11.96
C PRO A 206 -32.01 -3.97 13.06
N PRO A 207 -31.65 -3.80 14.34
CA PRO A 207 -32.58 -3.94 15.46
C PRO A 207 -33.52 -2.74 15.58
N LEU A 208 -34.69 -2.98 16.17
CA LEU A 208 -35.64 -1.93 16.54
C LEU A 208 -35.30 -1.34 17.92
N ARG A 209 -35.66 -0.07 18.15
CA ARG A 209 -35.64 0.53 19.50
C ARG A 209 -36.71 -0.10 20.40
N ALA A 210 -36.49 -0.05 21.70
CA ALA A 210 -37.46 -0.51 22.71
C ALA A 210 -38.83 0.22 22.69
N VAL A 211 -38.93 1.36 21.99
CA VAL A 211 -40.19 2.10 21.78
C VAL A 211 -40.92 1.72 20.48
N ASP A 212 -40.23 1.06 19.54
CA ASP A 212 -40.76 0.71 18.20
C ASP A 212 -41.08 -0.81 18.07
N THR A 213 -40.86 -1.60 19.12
CA THR A 213 -41.12 -3.05 19.14
C THR A 213 -41.42 -3.56 20.56
N SER A 214 -41.91 -4.80 20.67
CA SER A 214 -42.10 -5.47 21.96
C SER A 214 -40.88 -6.34 22.35
N PRO A 215 -40.69 -6.66 23.64
CA PRO A 215 -39.63 -7.58 24.08
C PRO A 215 -39.69 -8.96 23.40
N GLU A 216 -40.89 -9.45 23.10
CA GLU A 216 -41.15 -10.73 22.45
C GLU A 216 -40.71 -10.69 20.99
N ALA A 217 -41.14 -9.69 20.22
CA ALA A 217 -40.72 -9.51 18.82
C ALA A 217 -39.20 -9.27 18.70
N ALA A 218 -38.61 -8.56 19.67
CA ALA A 218 -37.17 -8.39 19.76
C ALA A 218 -36.43 -9.71 20.06
N ALA A 219 -36.97 -10.57 20.93
CA ALA A 219 -36.43 -11.90 21.18
C ALA A 219 -36.54 -12.84 19.96
N ASN A 220 -37.63 -12.74 19.22
CA ASN A 220 -37.82 -13.43 17.94
C ASN A 220 -36.76 -13.03 16.91
N ALA A 221 -36.48 -11.73 16.75
CA ALA A 221 -35.43 -11.24 15.87
C ALA A 221 -34.02 -11.71 16.29
N ARG A 222 -33.72 -11.69 17.60
CA ARG A 222 -32.48 -12.27 18.14
C ARG A 222 -32.30 -13.74 17.76
N ALA A 223 -33.32 -14.56 17.99
CA ALA A 223 -33.24 -16.00 17.71
C ALA A 223 -33.17 -16.30 16.21
N PHE A 224 -33.90 -15.54 15.39
CA PHE A 224 -33.84 -15.64 13.93
C PHE A 224 -32.45 -15.31 13.38
N ASN A 225 -31.82 -14.22 13.83
CA ASN A 225 -30.48 -13.83 13.36
C ASN A 225 -29.39 -14.79 13.86
N ASN A 226 -29.49 -15.26 15.12
CA ASN A 226 -28.64 -16.34 15.63
C ASN A 226 -28.74 -17.61 14.76
N TRP A 227 -29.95 -17.98 14.33
CA TRP A 227 -30.16 -19.15 13.46
C TRP A 227 -29.55 -18.95 12.07
N LEU A 228 -29.66 -17.77 11.47
CA LEU A 228 -29.01 -17.47 10.18
C LEU A 228 -27.49 -17.65 10.23
N VAL A 229 -26.84 -17.21 11.31
CA VAL A 229 -25.38 -17.29 11.46
C VAL A 229 -24.90 -18.70 11.79
N ASN A 230 -25.58 -19.38 12.74
CA ASN A 230 -25.04 -20.60 13.36
C ASN A 230 -25.60 -21.89 12.74
N ASP A 231 -26.84 -21.88 12.21
CA ASP A 231 -27.61 -23.10 11.92
C ASP A 231 -28.05 -23.23 10.46
N TRP A 232 -28.46 -22.13 9.80
CA TRP A 232 -29.05 -22.14 8.45
C TRP A 232 -28.16 -22.82 7.40
N LEU A 233 -26.85 -22.57 7.47
CA LEU A 233 -25.86 -23.12 6.53
C LEU A 233 -25.27 -24.47 6.98
N ALA A 234 -25.71 -25.06 8.11
CA ALA A 234 -25.12 -26.29 8.65
C ALA A 234 -25.23 -27.51 7.71
N GLY A 235 -26.24 -27.51 6.82
CA GLY A 235 -26.41 -28.50 5.76
C GLY A 235 -25.99 -28.05 4.36
N TYR A 236 -25.44 -26.84 4.22
CA TYR A 236 -25.10 -26.26 2.92
C TYR A 236 -23.70 -26.74 2.46
N PRO A 237 -23.56 -27.37 1.27
CA PRO A 237 -22.33 -28.07 0.90
C PRO A 237 -21.25 -27.16 0.27
N TYR A 238 -21.51 -25.86 0.14
CA TYR A 238 -20.65 -24.89 -0.56
C TYR A 238 -20.24 -23.72 0.35
N HIS A 239 -19.26 -22.95 -0.08
CA HIS A 239 -18.71 -21.80 0.68
C HIS A 239 -18.94 -20.45 0.01
N ASN A 240 -19.94 -20.39 -0.86
CA ASN A 240 -20.31 -19.20 -1.59
C ASN A 240 -21.50 -18.45 -0.94
N VAL A 241 -21.77 -18.70 0.34
CA VAL A 241 -22.75 -17.97 1.16
C VAL A 241 -22.11 -17.64 2.52
N PHE A 242 -22.25 -16.40 2.97
CA PHE A 242 -21.82 -15.95 4.30
C PHE A 242 -22.88 -15.01 4.92
N VAL A 243 -22.99 -15.02 6.25
CA VAL A 243 -23.93 -14.18 7.00
C VAL A 243 -23.18 -13.26 7.94
N PHE A 244 -23.39 -11.95 7.82
CA PHE A 244 -22.92 -10.96 8.79
C PHE A 244 -24.10 -10.51 9.68
N ASP A 245 -23.89 -10.57 11.00
CA ASP A 245 -24.95 -10.26 11.96
C ASP A 245 -24.95 -8.79 12.39
N PHE A 246 -25.42 -7.95 11.48
CA PHE A 246 -25.59 -6.53 11.69
C PHE A 246 -26.58 -6.22 12.82
N TYR A 247 -27.62 -7.04 13.00
CA TYR A 247 -28.51 -7.00 14.16
C TYR A 247 -27.74 -7.15 15.48
N ASN A 248 -26.90 -8.18 15.58
CA ASN A 248 -26.13 -8.44 16.79
C ASN A 248 -25.12 -7.33 17.09
N VAL A 249 -24.38 -6.88 16.08
CA VAL A 249 -23.41 -5.78 16.20
C VAL A 249 -24.07 -4.50 16.75
N LEU A 250 -25.31 -4.23 16.34
CA LEU A 250 -26.09 -3.05 16.71
C LEU A 250 -26.93 -3.16 18.01
N THR A 251 -26.84 -4.27 18.74
CA THR A 251 -27.60 -4.53 19.99
C THR A 251 -26.72 -4.60 21.25
N SER A 252 -25.51 -4.04 21.17
CA SER A 252 -24.47 -4.11 22.21
C SER A 252 -24.77 -3.34 23.51
N ASN A 253 -23.91 -3.50 24.52
CA ASN A 253 -23.94 -2.74 25.78
C ASN A 253 -22.92 -1.59 25.87
N GLY A 254 -21.97 -1.46 24.94
CA GLY A 254 -20.87 -0.49 25.04
C GLY A 254 -21.09 0.85 24.32
N GLY A 255 -22.22 1.03 23.62
CA GLY A 255 -22.46 2.16 22.71
C GLY A 255 -23.66 3.04 23.05
N ASN A 256 -23.79 4.12 22.28
CA ASN A 256 -24.96 5.01 22.21
C ASN A 256 -25.03 5.66 20.81
N ALA A 257 -25.98 6.56 20.57
CA ALA A 257 -26.14 7.27 19.30
C ALA A 257 -24.86 7.93 18.75
N ASN A 258 -23.94 8.39 19.61
CA ASN A 258 -22.73 9.14 19.23
C ASN A 258 -21.41 8.41 19.54
N THR A 259 -21.45 7.19 20.10
CA THR A 259 -20.23 6.48 20.53
C THR A 259 -20.40 4.99 20.33
N ASN A 260 -19.37 4.32 19.82
CA ASN A 260 -19.36 2.88 19.67
C ASN A 260 -18.22 2.20 20.43
N ASP A 261 -18.36 0.89 20.54
CA ASP A 261 -17.49 -0.06 21.22
C ASP A 261 -16.69 -0.90 20.20
N LEU A 262 -16.43 -0.36 19.00
CA LEU A 262 -15.52 -0.98 18.05
C LEU A 262 -14.15 -1.19 18.72
N GLY A 263 -13.62 -2.41 18.62
CA GLY A 263 -12.36 -2.77 19.27
C GLY A 263 -12.46 -3.10 20.77
N TRP A 264 -13.59 -2.89 21.44
CA TRP A 264 -13.70 -3.17 22.89
C TRP A 264 -13.70 -4.68 23.19
N ALA A 265 -13.34 -5.05 24.43
CA ALA A 265 -13.35 -6.45 24.87
C ALA A 265 -14.77 -6.94 25.26
N THR A 266 -15.64 -6.00 25.65
CA THR A 266 -17.03 -6.22 26.05
C THR A 266 -17.98 -5.64 25.02
N GLY A 267 -19.13 -6.29 24.85
CA GLY A 267 -20.15 -5.92 23.89
C GLY A 267 -20.62 -7.09 23.05
N ASN A 268 -21.73 -6.91 22.34
CA ASN A 268 -22.13 -7.79 21.26
C ASN A 268 -21.32 -7.47 20.01
N HIS A 269 -20.79 -8.51 19.38
CA HIS A 269 -19.87 -8.41 18.25
C HIS A 269 -20.09 -9.58 17.28
N HIS A 270 -19.87 -9.33 16.00
CA HIS A 270 -19.64 -10.37 15.01
C HIS A 270 -18.41 -9.93 14.21
N ARG A 271 -17.22 -10.36 14.63
CA ARG A 271 -15.95 -9.78 14.15
C ARG A 271 -14.83 -10.81 14.06
N TYR A 272 -13.74 -10.42 13.40
CA TYR A 272 -12.47 -11.15 13.47
C TYR A 272 -11.54 -10.54 14.53
N ARG A 273 -10.98 -11.38 15.41
CA ARG A 273 -10.01 -10.98 16.45
C ARG A 273 -9.05 -12.13 16.76
N GLY A 274 -7.76 -11.83 16.88
CA GLY A 274 -6.78 -12.78 17.42
C GLY A 274 -6.63 -14.12 16.66
N GLY A 275 -6.99 -14.17 15.37
CA GLY A 275 -6.98 -15.41 14.58
C GLY A 275 -8.31 -16.17 14.53
N ALA A 276 -9.36 -15.67 15.19
CA ALA A 276 -10.67 -16.32 15.27
C ALA A 276 -11.81 -15.36 14.88
N ILE A 277 -12.97 -15.93 14.55
CA ILE A 277 -14.23 -15.19 14.44
C ILE A 277 -14.92 -15.25 15.80
N GLU A 278 -15.25 -14.09 16.35
CA GLU A 278 -16.02 -13.93 17.58
C GLU A 278 -17.47 -13.60 17.22
N HIS A 279 -18.42 -14.45 17.63
CA HIS A 279 -19.85 -14.17 17.57
C HIS A 279 -20.40 -14.10 19.01
N ILE A 280 -20.45 -12.88 19.56
CA ILE A 280 -20.82 -12.60 20.95
C ILE A 280 -22.20 -11.95 20.96
N THR A 281 -23.19 -12.60 21.58
CA THR A 281 -24.62 -12.25 21.48
C THR A 281 -25.31 -11.97 22.82
N ASN A 282 -24.57 -12.10 23.93
CA ASN A 282 -25.07 -12.08 25.31
C ASN A 282 -24.59 -10.88 26.15
N GLN A 283 -24.02 -9.85 25.53
CA GLN A 283 -23.48 -8.64 26.16
C GLN A 283 -24.18 -7.39 25.61
N GLY A 284 -25.49 -7.31 25.82
CA GLY A 284 -26.33 -6.30 25.20
C GLY A 284 -27.80 -6.48 25.56
N SER A 285 -28.68 -5.97 24.70
CA SER A 285 -30.12 -6.23 24.75
C SER A 285 -30.60 -6.87 23.45
N ASN A 286 -31.91 -6.90 23.19
CA ASN A 286 -32.48 -7.21 21.88
C ASN A 286 -32.97 -5.95 21.14
N PHE A 287 -32.62 -4.77 21.66
CA PHE A 287 -33.00 -3.47 21.12
C PHE A 287 -31.79 -2.71 20.57
N CYS A 288 -32.04 -1.79 19.64
CA CYS A 288 -31.02 -0.94 19.05
C CYS A 288 -30.26 -0.13 20.12
N ALA A 289 -28.95 -0.35 20.21
CA ALA A 289 -28.05 0.38 21.11
C ALA A 289 -27.50 1.68 20.50
N TYR A 290 -27.63 1.84 19.17
CA TYR A 290 -27.14 2.98 18.40
C TYR A 290 -28.30 3.65 17.64
N PRO A 291 -29.38 4.08 18.32
CA PRO A 291 -30.52 4.67 17.64
C PRO A 291 -30.18 6.05 17.07
N SER A 292 -30.79 6.36 15.94
CA SER A 292 -30.94 7.74 15.46
C SER A 292 -32.23 8.36 16.04
N GLY A 293 -32.85 9.31 15.32
CA GLY A 293 -34.18 9.83 15.65
C GLY A 293 -35.30 8.78 15.59
N ASP A 294 -35.10 7.70 14.84
CA ASP A 294 -35.94 6.50 14.78
C ASP A 294 -35.09 5.21 14.96
N SER A 295 -35.55 4.07 14.44
CA SER A 295 -34.81 2.80 14.45
C SER A 295 -33.76 2.64 13.34
N HIS A 296 -33.50 3.65 12.50
CA HIS A 296 -32.26 3.66 11.70
C HIS A 296 -31.05 3.67 12.65
N PRO A 297 -29.99 2.89 12.36
CA PRO A 297 -28.71 3.02 13.07
C PRO A 297 -28.16 4.43 12.96
N SER A 298 -27.45 4.89 13.97
CA SER A 298 -26.65 6.10 13.90
C SER A 298 -25.30 5.85 13.22
N ALA A 299 -24.63 6.91 12.79
CA ALA A 299 -23.27 6.84 12.23
C ALA A 299 -22.30 6.08 13.16
N ALA A 300 -22.43 6.21 14.48
CA ALA A 300 -21.62 5.45 15.43
C ALA A 300 -21.85 3.93 15.31
N GLY A 301 -23.10 3.50 15.18
CA GLY A 301 -23.45 2.08 14.98
C GLY A 301 -22.95 1.54 13.63
N ASP A 302 -23.18 2.30 12.56
CA ASP A 302 -22.76 1.91 11.21
C ASP A 302 -21.22 1.84 11.08
N LEU A 303 -20.47 2.79 11.68
CA LEU A 303 -19.01 2.76 11.70
C LEU A 303 -18.45 1.52 12.44
N LYS A 304 -19.11 1.08 13.52
CA LYS A 304 -18.78 -0.20 14.18
C LYS A 304 -19.01 -1.37 13.23
N ALA A 305 -20.18 -1.40 12.59
CA ALA A 305 -20.51 -2.47 11.65
C ALA A 305 -19.54 -2.53 10.47
N THR A 306 -19.11 -1.39 9.92
CA THR A 306 -18.06 -1.33 8.88
C THR A 306 -16.75 -1.95 9.37
N GLY A 307 -16.29 -1.58 10.58
CA GLY A 307 -15.04 -2.09 11.16
C GLY A 307 -15.06 -3.59 11.51
N GLU A 308 -16.22 -4.14 11.88
CA GLU A 308 -16.38 -5.58 12.18
C GLU A 308 -16.66 -6.42 10.92
N PHE A 309 -17.39 -5.88 9.94
CA PHE A 309 -17.76 -6.56 8.70
C PHE A 309 -16.58 -6.78 7.76
N LEU A 310 -15.74 -5.76 7.54
CA LEU A 310 -14.76 -5.76 6.47
C LEU A 310 -13.75 -6.93 6.54
N PRO A 311 -13.16 -7.28 7.72
CA PRO A 311 -12.29 -8.46 7.83
C PRO A 311 -13.05 -9.78 7.58
N LEU A 312 -14.35 -9.83 7.90
CA LEU A 312 -15.18 -11.01 7.68
C LEU A 312 -15.57 -11.18 6.21
N LEU A 313 -15.84 -10.09 5.49
CA LEU A 313 -16.00 -10.11 4.03
C LEU A 313 -14.73 -10.62 3.34
N ASN A 314 -13.57 -10.15 3.76
CA ASN A 314 -12.27 -10.63 3.27
C ASN A 314 -12.11 -12.14 3.54
N ILE A 315 -12.43 -12.62 4.75
CA ILE A 315 -12.41 -14.05 5.09
C ILE A 315 -13.37 -14.85 4.21
N ALA A 316 -14.62 -14.40 4.04
CA ALA A 316 -15.62 -15.07 3.22
C ALA A 316 -15.18 -15.17 1.75
N TYR A 317 -14.64 -14.08 1.19
CA TYR A 317 -14.08 -14.07 -0.16
C TYR A 317 -12.89 -15.02 -0.29
N ASN A 318 -11.91 -14.95 0.62
CA ASN A 318 -10.72 -15.80 0.55
C ASN A 318 -11.08 -17.28 0.74
N CYS A 319 -12.00 -17.62 1.65
CA CYS A 319 -12.58 -18.96 1.79
C CYS A 319 -13.23 -19.45 0.48
N TRP A 320 -14.13 -18.65 -0.10
CA TRP A 320 -14.81 -18.97 -1.36
C TRP A 320 -13.83 -19.21 -2.53
N ARG A 321 -12.74 -18.45 -2.58
CA ARG A 321 -11.66 -18.60 -3.58
C ARG A 321 -10.64 -19.71 -3.26
N GLY A 322 -10.73 -20.37 -2.12
CA GLY A 322 -9.75 -21.37 -1.67
C GLY A 322 -8.40 -20.78 -1.24
N LEU A 323 -8.37 -19.48 -0.91
CA LEU A 323 -7.20 -18.69 -0.48
C LEU A 323 -7.10 -18.55 1.06
N GLY A 324 -7.89 -19.30 1.81
CA GLY A 324 -7.94 -19.31 3.27
C GLY A 324 -8.87 -20.41 3.79
N SER A 325 -8.87 -20.67 5.10
CA SER A 325 -9.88 -21.55 5.68
C SER A 325 -11.24 -20.88 5.77
N CYS A 326 -12.29 -21.70 5.83
CA CYS A 326 -13.67 -21.25 5.88
C CYS A 326 -14.19 -21.13 7.32
N PRO A 327 -15.07 -20.14 7.61
CA PRO A 327 -15.77 -20.03 8.88
C PRO A 327 -16.42 -21.37 9.29
N GLY A 328 -16.26 -21.75 10.56
CA GLY A 328 -16.87 -22.97 11.13
C GLY A 328 -16.17 -24.31 10.80
N GLN A 329 -15.23 -24.38 9.86
CA GLN A 329 -14.57 -25.65 9.53
C GLN A 329 -13.48 -26.06 10.53
N THR A 330 -13.60 -27.27 11.09
CA THR A 330 -12.61 -27.90 11.96
C THR A 330 -12.12 -29.24 11.37
N GLY A 331 -11.14 -29.17 10.46
CA GLY A 331 -10.49 -30.32 9.85
C GLY A 331 -9.88 -29.98 8.49
N ALA A 332 -8.68 -30.47 8.20
CA ALA A 332 -7.96 -30.12 6.97
C ALA A 332 -8.32 -31.05 5.80
N CYS A 333 -8.70 -30.47 4.65
CA CYS A 333 -8.61 -31.16 3.37
C CYS A 333 -7.15 -31.05 2.87
N THR A 334 -6.56 -32.17 2.46
CA THR A 334 -5.19 -32.23 1.97
C THR A 334 -5.22 -32.50 0.47
N ILE A 335 -4.83 -31.51 -0.32
CA ILE A 335 -4.58 -31.65 -1.76
C ILE A 335 -3.08 -31.79 -1.97
N THR A 336 -2.68 -32.75 -2.79
CA THR A 336 -1.30 -32.93 -3.25
C THR A 336 -1.29 -33.10 -4.75
N GLY A 337 -0.25 -32.61 -5.43
CA GLY A 337 -0.21 -32.67 -6.88
C GLY A 337 1.09 -32.15 -7.48
N SER A 338 1.13 -32.11 -8.80
CA SER A 338 2.23 -31.60 -9.60
C SER A 338 1.70 -30.93 -10.87
N ALA A 339 2.50 -30.02 -11.42
CA ALA A 339 2.20 -29.31 -12.65
C ALA A 339 3.42 -29.34 -13.57
N THR A 340 3.21 -29.37 -14.88
CA THR A 340 4.29 -29.31 -15.87
C THR A 340 3.92 -28.43 -17.06
N ALA A 341 4.94 -27.87 -17.72
CA ALA A 341 4.82 -27.12 -18.97
C ALA A 341 5.74 -27.74 -20.03
N THR A 342 5.24 -27.96 -21.25
CA THR A 342 5.97 -28.61 -22.34
C THR A 342 5.72 -27.88 -23.68
N PRO A 343 6.76 -27.41 -24.39
CA PRO A 343 8.17 -27.39 -23.98
C PRO A 343 8.47 -26.29 -22.94
N THR A 344 9.47 -26.51 -22.08
CA THR A 344 9.99 -25.48 -21.16
C THR A 344 10.83 -24.40 -21.85
N SER A 345 11.13 -24.58 -23.14
CA SER A 345 11.77 -23.58 -24.00
C SER A 345 11.04 -23.46 -25.34
N ALA A 346 10.62 -22.26 -25.68
CA ALA A 346 9.80 -21.96 -26.86
C ALA A 346 10.33 -20.74 -27.64
N THR A 347 9.73 -20.47 -28.79
CA THR A 347 9.93 -19.23 -29.56
C THR A 347 8.69 -18.33 -29.48
N VAL A 348 8.84 -17.02 -29.70
CA VAL A 348 7.69 -16.08 -29.69
C VAL A 348 6.57 -16.54 -30.63
N GLY A 349 5.37 -16.69 -30.07
CA GLY A 349 4.17 -17.20 -30.75
C GLY A 349 4.07 -18.73 -30.87
N GLN A 350 4.99 -19.50 -30.29
CA GLN A 350 4.89 -20.95 -30.22
C GLN A 350 4.02 -21.38 -29.02
N PRO A 351 3.03 -22.28 -29.20
CA PRO A 351 2.22 -22.78 -28.10
C PRO A 351 3.02 -23.71 -27.17
N VAL A 352 2.74 -23.59 -25.88
CA VAL A 352 3.25 -24.42 -24.78
C VAL A 352 2.06 -25.03 -24.06
N SER A 353 2.07 -26.33 -23.86
CA SER A 353 1.01 -27.06 -23.16
C SER A 353 1.33 -27.20 -21.69
N PHE A 354 0.31 -26.99 -20.85
CA PHE A 354 0.38 -27.01 -19.39
C PHE A 354 -0.54 -28.12 -18.88
N HIS A 355 -0.02 -28.99 -18.00
CA HIS A 355 -0.73 -30.17 -17.51
C HIS A 355 -0.64 -30.26 -15.99
N GLY A 356 -1.80 -30.39 -15.35
CA GLY A 356 -1.94 -30.46 -13.89
C GLY A 356 -2.38 -31.85 -13.44
N SER A 357 -1.78 -32.37 -12.37
CA SER A 357 -2.13 -33.67 -11.79
C SER A 357 -2.32 -33.53 -10.29
N VAL A 358 -3.48 -33.95 -9.78
CA VAL A 358 -3.86 -33.77 -8.37
C VAL A 358 -4.43 -35.04 -7.76
N SER A 359 -4.23 -35.19 -6.46
CA SER A 359 -4.74 -36.26 -5.61
C SER A 359 -5.11 -35.70 -4.24
N MET A 360 -6.11 -36.30 -3.59
CA MET A 360 -6.89 -35.66 -2.52
C MET A 360 -7.09 -36.62 -1.36
N SER A 361 -7.05 -36.10 -0.13
CA SER A 361 -7.27 -36.89 1.09
C SER A 361 -7.77 -36.01 2.25
N GLY A 362 -8.43 -36.64 3.23
CA GLY A 362 -9.08 -35.93 4.34
C GLY A 362 -10.49 -35.46 3.98
N ASN A 363 -10.98 -34.45 4.69
CA ASN A 363 -12.38 -33.98 4.61
C ASN A 363 -12.60 -33.01 3.43
N CYS A 364 -12.16 -33.39 2.24
CA CYS A 364 -12.38 -32.62 1.01
C CYS A 364 -13.81 -32.79 0.50
N SER A 365 -14.46 -31.70 0.09
CA SER A 365 -15.77 -31.71 -0.57
C SER A 365 -15.77 -30.88 -1.86
N GLY A 366 -16.73 -31.16 -2.74
CA GLY A 366 -16.84 -30.50 -4.04
C GLY A 366 -15.90 -31.07 -5.12
N SER A 367 -15.72 -30.29 -6.18
CA SER A 367 -14.81 -30.58 -7.29
C SER A 367 -13.59 -29.64 -7.24
N PRO A 368 -12.41 -30.04 -7.73
CA PRO A 368 -11.26 -29.14 -7.82
C PRO A 368 -11.53 -27.99 -8.79
N ALA A 369 -11.31 -26.78 -8.30
CA ALA A 369 -11.04 -25.62 -9.13
C ALA A 369 -9.56 -25.62 -9.53
N PHE A 370 -9.28 -25.23 -10.76
CA PHE A 370 -7.94 -25.12 -11.32
C PHE A 370 -7.72 -23.70 -11.81
N GLU A 371 -6.49 -23.21 -11.70
CA GLU A 371 -6.08 -21.91 -12.23
C GLU A 371 -4.64 -21.99 -12.73
N TRP A 372 -4.41 -21.59 -13.97
CA TRP A 372 -3.10 -21.34 -14.54
C TRP A 372 -2.90 -19.83 -14.71
N ASP A 373 -1.91 -19.31 -14.01
CA ASP A 373 -1.26 -18.03 -14.27
C ASP A 373 0.00 -18.33 -15.09
N PHE A 374 0.10 -17.79 -16.30
CA PHE A 374 1.21 -18.08 -17.22
C PHE A 374 2.46 -17.22 -16.96
N GLY A 375 2.38 -16.22 -16.07
CA GLY A 375 3.49 -15.35 -15.69
C GLY A 375 3.81 -14.21 -16.65
N ASP A 376 2.98 -13.96 -17.67
CA ASP A 376 3.17 -12.90 -18.68
C ASP A 376 2.08 -11.82 -18.70
N GLY A 377 1.16 -11.83 -17.73
CA GLY A 377 0.04 -10.89 -17.65
C GLY A 377 -1.14 -11.20 -18.59
N SER A 378 -1.13 -12.35 -19.28
CA SER A 378 -2.26 -12.82 -20.06
C SER A 378 -3.41 -13.37 -19.17
N PRO A 379 -4.65 -13.50 -19.69
CA PRO A 379 -5.77 -14.05 -18.93
C PRO A 379 -5.50 -15.48 -18.42
N HIS A 380 -5.82 -15.74 -17.15
CA HIS A 380 -5.66 -17.05 -16.54
C HIS A 380 -6.57 -18.11 -17.19
N ALA A 381 -6.13 -19.37 -17.20
CA ALA A 381 -6.95 -20.51 -17.65
C ALA A 381 -7.48 -21.30 -16.44
N TYR A 382 -8.79 -21.54 -16.40
CA TYR A 382 -9.47 -22.21 -15.27
C TYR A 382 -9.74 -23.71 -15.50
N THR A 383 -8.82 -24.38 -16.20
CA THR A 383 -8.91 -25.79 -16.58
C THR A 383 -7.72 -26.56 -16.02
N GLN A 384 -7.88 -27.86 -15.74
CA GLN A 384 -6.79 -28.71 -15.27
C GLN A 384 -5.59 -28.67 -16.23
N ASP A 385 -5.89 -28.71 -17.53
CA ASP A 385 -4.93 -28.62 -18.63
C ASP A 385 -5.18 -27.36 -19.45
N ALA A 386 -4.11 -26.70 -19.90
CA ALA A 386 -4.18 -25.47 -20.66
C ALA A 386 -3.13 -25.45 -21.80
N THR A 387 -3.21 -24.47 -22.69
CA THR A 387 -2.18 -24.19 -23.69
C THR A 387 -2.09 -22.69 -23.89
N HIS A 388 -0.88 -22.15 -23.87
CA HIS A 388 -0.62 -20.72 -23.98
C HIS A 388 0.53 -20.42 -24.95
N ALA A 389 0.49 -19.26 -25.60
CA ALA A 389 1.50 -18.82 -26.56
C ALA A 389 1.97 -17.40 -26.23
N TYR A 390 3.18 -17.30 -25.69
CA TYR A 390 3.79 -16.05 -25.26
C TYR A 390 4.13 -15.13 -26.45
N GLN A 391 3.73 -13.86 -26.34
CA GLN A 391 3.86 -12.86 -27.41
C GLN A 391 5.18 -12.07 -27.38
N SER A 392 5.97 -12.20 -26.32
CA SER A 392 7.27 -11.57 -26.15
C SER A 392 8.34 -12.60 -25.77
N ALA A 393 9.60 -12.25 -25.99
CA ALA A 393 10.72 -13.04 -25.50
C ALA A 393 10.93 -12.74 -24.01
N GLY A 394 11.15 -13.76 -23.19
CA GLY A 394 11.21 -13.61 -21.75
C GLY A 394 11.31 -14.94 -21.00
N ALA A 395 11.60 -14.86 -19.72
CA ALA A 395 11.51 -15.97 -18.78
C ALA A 395 10.23 -15.80 -17.96
N TYR A 396 9.25 -16.68 -18.19
CA TYR A 396 7.93 -16.59 -17.57
C TYR A 396 7.79 -17.65 -16.49
N THR A 397 7.57 -17.22 -15.24
CA THR A 397 7.28 -18.11 -14.11
C THR A 397 5.78 -18.33 -14.05
N TRP A 398 5.33 -19.50 -14.46
CA TRP A 398 3.93 -19.88 -14.37
C TRP A 398 3.60 -20.45 -12.98
N ARG A 399 2.33 -20.32 -12.59
CA ARG A 399 1.77 -20.90 -11.36
C ARG A 399 0.48 -21.64 -11.69
N PHE A 400 0.43 -22.90 -11.27
CA PHE A 400 -0.77 -23.72 -11.20
C PHE A 400 -1.29 -23.69 -9.76
N THR A 401 -2.55 -23.30 -9.58
CA THR A 401 -3.29 -23.50 -8.34
C THR A 401 -4.31 -24.59 -8.57
N ALA A 402 -4.40 -25.56 -7.66
CA ALA A 402 -5.55 -26.45 -7.56
C ALA A 402 -6.14 -26.33 -6.15
N SER A 403 -7.40 -25.93 -6.07
CA SER A 403 -8.10 -25.65 -4.82
C SER A 403 -9.41 -26.43 -4.71
N MET A 404 -9.79 -26.75 -3.48
CA MET A 404 -11.13 -27.23 -3.12
C MET A 404 -11.51 -26.63 -1.77
N VAL A 405 -12.73 -26.95 -1.34
CA VAL A 405 -13.18 -26.77 0.04
C VAL A 405 -12.14 -27.32 1.03
N GLY A 406 -11.65 -26.43 1.90
CA GLY A 406 -10.78 -26.78 3.03
C GLY A 406 -9.30 -27.03 2.71
N GLY A 407 -8.85 -26.84 1.46
CA GLY A 407 -7.45 -27.07 1.08
C GLY A 407 -7.09 -26.62 -0.34
N TYR A 408 -5.84 -26.26 -0.55
CA TYR A 408 -5.29 -25.95 -1.88
C TYR A 408 -3.84 -26.43 -1.99
N MET A 409 -3.36 -26.54 -3.22
CA MET A 409 -1.95 -26.66 -3.54
C MET A 409 -1.57 -25.67 -4.64
N THR A 410 -0.34 -25.20 -4.61
CA THR A 410 0.27 -24.41 -5.70
C THR A 410 1.52 -25.12 -6.20
N ALA A 411 1.70 -25.16 -7.51
CA ALA A 411 2.93 -25.61 -8.14
C ALA A 411 3.40 -24.54 -9.13
N THR A 412 4.71 -24.30 -9.20
CA THR A 412 5.29 -23.29 -10.08
C THR A 412 6.39 -23.90 -10.95
N GLY A 413 6.65 -23.26 -12.07
CA GLY A 413 7.77 -23.59 -12.94
C GLY A 413 8.01 -22.47 -13.94
N GLN A 414 8.90 -22.72 -14.89
CA GLN A 414 9.37 -21.68 -15.80
C GLN A 414 9.28 -22.12 -17.26
N VAL A 415 8.91 -21.20 -18.14
CA VAL A 415 9.03 -21.32 -19.60
C VAL A 415 9.94 -20.20 -20.10
N THR A 416 10.96 -20.55 -20.87
CA THR A 416 11.86 -19.58 -21.50
C THR A 416 11.47 -19.40 -22.97
N VAL A 417 11.13 -18.17 -23.35
CA VAL A 417 10.67 -17.83 -24.70
C VAL A 417 11.73 -16.98 -25.38
N THR A 418 12.21 -17.45 -26.52
CA THR A 418 13.25 -16.77 -27.31
C THR A 418 12.66 -16.03 -28.49
N GLY A 419 13.22 -14.86 -28.81
CA GLY A 419 12.87 -14.13 -30.03
C GLY A 419 13.15 -14.96 -31.28
N ARG A 420 12.39 -14.73 -32.36
CA ARG A 420 12.66 -15.40 -33.65
C ARG A 420 14.06 -15.01 -34.13
N ALA A 421 14.94 -16.00 -34.26
CA ALA A 421 16.34 -15.77 -34.63
C ALA A 421 16.46 -15.24 -36.07
N ALA A 422 17.11 -14.09 -36.22
CA ALA A 422 17.65 -13.66 -37.51
C ALA A 422 18.94 -14.46 -37.84
N PRO A 423 19.26 -14.74 -39.12
CA PRO A 423 20.47 -15.50 -39.47
C PRO A 423 21.76 -14.74 -39.12
N HIS A 424 22.69 -15.39 -38.40
CA HIS A 424 23.94 -14.79 -37.90
C HIS A 424 25.16 -14.92 -38.83
N PRO A 425 26.11 -13.96 -38.77
CA PRO A 425 27.54 -14.18 -38.99
C PRO A 425 28.35 -14.31 -37.64
N PRO A 426 29.64 -14.75 -37.65
CA PRO A 426 30.18 -15.55 -36.53
C PRO A 426 31.19 -14.91 -35.52
N ARG A 427 30.91 -15.18 -34.22
CA ARG A 427 31.79 -15.46 -33.04
C ARG A 427 33.22 -14.87 -32.85
N ARG A 428 33.40 -14.10 -31.75
CA ARG A 428 34.58 -14.07 -30.81
C ARG A 428 34.29 -13.19 -29.57
N ARG A 429 34.77 -13.39 -28.32
CA ARG A 429 35.16 -14.59 -27.52
C ARG A 429 35.29 -14.23 -26.00
N LEU A 430 34.56 -14.94 -25.12
CA LEU A 430 34.64 -15.02 -23.63
C LEU A 430 34.14 -13.84 -22.76
N GLN A 431 33.41 -14.21 -21.69
CA GLN A 431 32.70 -13.38 -20.70
C GLN A 431 33.61 -12.83 -19.57
N PRO A 432 33.13 -11.82 -18.82
CA PRO A 432 32.75 -12.05 -17.42
C PRO A 432 31.22 -12.10 -17.21
N THR A 433 30.79 -12.78 -16.16
CA THR A 433 29.38 -12.94 -15.78
C THR A 433 28.88 -11.74 -14.97
N THR A 434 27.97 -10.94 -15.52
CA THR A 434 27.06 -10.11 -14.72
C THR A 434 25.86 -10.96 -14.30
N GLY A 435 25.65 -11.11 -13.00
CA GLY A 435 24.41 -11.69 -12.49
C GLY A 435 23.33 -10.63 -12.54
N SER A 436 22.16 -10.94 -13.12
CA SER A 436 20.97 -10.10 -12.97
C SER A 436 20.61 -10.04 -11.49
N THR A 437 20.65 -8.85 -10.91
CA THR A 437 20.14 -8.61 -9.56
C THR A 437 18.63 -8.63 -9.60
N SER A 438 18.00 -9.44 -8.76
CA SER A 438 16.53 -9.43 -8.67
C SER A 438 16.05 -8.10 -8.10
N ARG A 439 14.94 -7.56 -8.61
CA ARG A 439 14.37 -6.31 -8.09
C ARG A 439 13.92 -6.49 -6.64
N LEU A 440 14.25 -5.53 -5.76
CA LEU A 440 13.63 -5.42 -4.43
C LEU A 440 12.12 -5.24 -4.59
N GLN A 441 11.31 -5.76 -3.66
CA GLN A 441 9.86 -5.56 -3.67
C GLN A 441 9.41 -4.84 -2.39
N PRO A 442 8.26 -4.14 -2.40
CA PRO A 442 7.66 -3.59 -1.18
C PRO A 442 7.51 -4.62 -0.05
N SER A 443 7.25 -5.88 -0.39
CA SER A 443 7.14 -7.00 0.55
C SER A 443 8.47 -7.47 1.18
N ASP A 444 9.62 -6.98 0.68
CA ASP A 444 10.92 -7.17 1.33
C ASP A 444 11.19 -6.13 2.44
N LEU A 445 10.30 -5.16 2.66
CA LEU A 445 10.44 -4.17 3.73
C LEU A 445 9.55 -4.53 4.94
N HIS A 446 10.18 -4.94 6.03
CA HIS A 446 9.51 -5.35 7.27
C HIS A 446 9.64 -4.26 8.35
N TYR A 447 8.54 -3.58 8.66
CA TYR A 447 8.51 -2.54 9.69
C TYR A 447 8.87 -3.10 11.07
N LEU A 448 9.83 -2.45 11.75
CA LEU A 448 10.32 -2.83 13.08
C LEU A 448 9.76 -1.93 14.19
N GLY A 449 9.28 -0.73 13.86
CA GLY A 449 8.81 0.27 14.81
C GLY A 449 9.43 1.64 14.58
N ALA A 450 9.36 2.49 15.59
CA ALA A 450 9.92 3.84 15.57
C ALA A 450 10.63 4.19 16.89
N PHE A 451 11.33 5.32 16.90
CA PHE A 451 11.90 5.95 18.08
C PHE A 451 11.93 7.49 17.94
N ARG A 452 11.97 8.20 19.08
CA ARG A 452 11.98 9.67 19.15
C ARG A 452 13.39 10.23 19.10
N LEU A 453 13.51 11.42 18.53
CA LEU A 453 14.71 12.24 18.60
C LEU A 453 14.86 12.88 20.01
N PRO A 454 16.09 13.15 20.47
CA PRO A 454 16.34 13.78 21.77
C PRO A 454 15.56 15.09 21.98
N ASP A 455 15.13 15.34 23.22
CA ASP A 455 14.55 16.63 23.61
C ASP A 455 15.62 17.74 23.66
N TRP A 456 15.18 18.98 23.45
CA TRP A 456 16.04 20.14 23.71
C TRP A 456 16.30 20.28 25.21
N VAL A 457 17.58 20.41 25.57
CA VAL A 457 18.01 20.54 26.98
C VAL A 457 18.04 22.01 27.36
N GLU A 458 17.30 22.38 28.41
CA GLU A 458 17.21 23.75 28.91
C GLU A 458 18.60 24.38 29.15
N GLY A 459 18.80 25.59 28.63
CA GLY A 459 20.09 26.30 28.66
C GLY A 459 21.03 26.00 27.49
N SER A 460 20.68 25.07 26.60
CA SER A 460 21.38 24.89 25.31
C SER A 460 21.07 26.05 24.35
N PRO A 461 21.88 26.30 23.30
CA PRO A 461 21.54 27.24 22.23
C PRO A 461 20.19 26.87 21.58
N GLU A 462 19.41 27.86 21.15
CA GLU A 462 18.09 27.61 20.55
C GLU A 462 18.17 26.78 19.25
N ALA A 463 19.20 27.02 18.43
CA ALA A 463 19.46 26.25 17.21
C ALA A 463 19.92 24.81 17.45
N ALA A 464 20.18 24.41 18.70
CA ALA A 464 20.63 23.07 19.08
C ALA A 464 19.45 22.15 19.45
N ARG A 465 18.44 22.07 18.57
CA ARG A 465 17.22 21.26 18.74
C ARG A 465 16.80 20.55 17.44
N TRP A 466 15.97 19.52 17.56
CA TRP A 466 15.48 18.70 16.45
C TRP A 466 14.15 19.19 15.85
N ASP A 467 13.49 20.18 16.48
CA ASP A 467 12.27 20.82 15.98
C ASP A 467 12.43 21.32 14.54
N TYR A 468 11.43 21.08 13.69
CA TYR A 468 11.43 21.38 12.25
C TYR A 468 12.52 20.67 11.43
N GLY A 469 13.35 19.84 12.04
CA GLY A 469 14.47 19.16 11.38
C GLY A 469 14.05 18.03 10.44
N GLY A 470 15.05 17.23 10.06
CA GLY A 470 14.86 16.10 9.14
C GLY A 470 14.97 16.45 7.66
N GLU A 471 15.61 17.58 7.33
CA GLU A 471 16.11 17.87 5.99
C GLU A 471 17.19 16.85 5.56
N ALA A 472 18.04 16.38 6.49
CA ALA A 472 19.10 15.42 6.18
C ALA A 472 19.37 14.40 7.29
N LEU A 473 19.69 13.17 6.89
CA LEU A 473 20.00 12.02 7.75
C LEU A 473 21.01 11.09 7.08
N ALA A 474 22.02 10.62 7.81
CA ALA A 474 22.99 9.64 7.32
C ALA A 474 23.30 8.59 8.39
N TYR A 475 23.40 7.32 7.97
CA TYR A 475 23.82 6.23 8.86
C TYR A 475 25.34 6.13 8.91
N ARG A 476 25.91 6.04 10.12
CA ARG A 476 27.34 5.89 10.34
C ARG A 476 27.67 4.50 10.92
N PRO A 477 28.29 3.59 10.15
CA PRO A 477 28.60 2.23 10.61
C PRO A 477 29.58 2.15 11.79
N ALA A 478 30.46 3.16 11.95
CA ALA A 478 31.43 3.24 13.05
C ALA A 478 30.92 4.08 14.25
N GLY A 479 29.63 4.46 14.25
CA GLY A 479 28.96 5.08 15.38
C GLY A 479 28.77 4.12 16.55
N ASP A 480 28.46 4.69 17.72
CA ASP A 480 28.21 4.01 19.00
C ASP A 480 29.02 2.71 19.25
N PRO A 481 30.38 2.77 19.23
CA PRO A 481 31.22 1.58 19.39
C PRO A 481 31.16 0.97 20.80
N THR A 482 30.50 1.65 21.74
CA THR A 482 30.28 1.23 23.13
C THR A 482 28.82 0.91 23.44
N GLY A 483 27.94 0.96 22.43
CA GLY A 483 26.52 0.72 22.56
C GLY A 483 26.17 -0.71 22.99
N PRO A 484 24.94 -0.94 23.47
CA PRO A 484 24.46 -2.27 23.79
C PRO A 484 24.41 -3.17 22.54
N PRO A 485 24.62 -4.49 22.67
CA PRO A 485 24.48 -5.44 21.56
C PRO A 485 22.99 -5.78 21.32
N ASP A 486 22.19 -4.77 21.00
CA ASP A 486 20.72 -4.83 20.94
C ASP A 486 20.14 -5.09 19.53
N GLY A 487 21.00 -5.05 18.50
CA GLY A 487 20.64 -5.22 17.10
C GLY A 487 20.80 -3.96 16.25
N PHE A 488 20.97 -2.78 16.87
CA PHE A 488 20.99 -1.48 16.20
C PHE A 488 22.31 -0.70 16.39
N PRO A 489 23.49 -1.32 16.13
CA PRO A 489 24.77 -0.64 16.28
C PRO A 489 24.99 0.41 15.19
N GLY A 490 25.99 1.28 15.43
CA GLY A 490 26.21 2.47 14.62
C GLY A 490 25.47 3.67 15.19
N SER A 491 25.37 4.73 14.39
CA SER A 491 24.67 5.95 14.77
C SER A 491 23.96 6.58 13.59
N LEU A 492 23.06 7.52 13.87
CA LEU A 492 22.52 8.43 12.87
C LEU A 492 23.14 9.82 13.05
N VAL A 493 23.50 10.44 11.95
CA VAL A 493 23.99 11.83 11.87
C VAL A 493 22.94 12.62 11.11
N GLY A 494 22.33 13.63 11.74
CA GLY A 494 21.17 14.34 11.16
C GLY A 494 21.21 15.84 11.42
N THR A 495 20.42 16.59 10.64
CA THR A 495 20.21 18.03 10.85
C THR A 495 19.05 18.31 11.80
N GLY A 496 19.26 19.29 12.68
CA GLY A 496 18.24 19.87 13.55
C GLY A 496 17.46 20.99 12.84
N LEU A 497 17.13 22.04 13.61
CA LEU A 497 16.35 23.21 13.19
C LEU A 497 16.67 23.71 11.77
N ASP A 498 15.65 23.69 10.90
CA ASP A 498 15.70 23.93 9.45
C ASP A 498 16.35 25.24 9.00
N GLN A 499 16.30 26.29 9.82
CA GLN A 499 16.95 27.57 9.49
C GLN A 499 18.47 27.54 9.61
N GLN A 500 19.03 26.75 10.55
CA GLN A 500 20.47 26.69 10.79
C GLN A 500 21.10 25.37 10.33
N ASN A 501 20.30 24.29 10.29
CA ASN A 501 20.72 22.92 9.95
C ASN A 501 22.02 22.51 10.67
N LEU A 502 22.12 22.79 11.97
CA LEU A 502 23.22 22.26 12.78
C LEU A 502 23.15 20.73 12.78
N VAL A 503 24.31 20.07 12.78
CA VAL A 503 24.39 18.60 12.68
C VAL A 503 24.73 18.00 14.04
N SER A 504 24.03 16.91 14.40
CA SER A 504 24.23 16.13 15.64
C SER A 504 24.31 14.63 15.32
N GLU A 505 25.03 13.86 16.15
CA GLU A 505 25.06 12.40 16.08
C GLU A 505 24.26 11.79 17.26
N ILE A 506 23.44 10.78 16.98
CA ILE A 506 22.59 10.08 17.97
C ILE A 506 22.77 8.55 17.89
N ALA A 507 22.68 7.89 19.04
CA ALA A 507 22.58 6.44 19.14
C ALA A 507 21.20 5.96 18.64
N ILE A 508 21.13 4.70 18.19
CA ILE A 508 19.91 4.11 17.65
C ILE A 508 19.34 3.15 18.71
N PRO A 509 18.25 3.49 19.41
CA PRO A 509 17.61 2.57 20.34
C PRO A 509 16.83 1.49 19.56
N VAL A 510 16.56 0.35 20.22
CA VAL A 510 15.62 -0.66 19.70
C VAL A 510 14.27 0.00 19.39
N PRO A 511 13.80 0.00 18.13
CA PRO A 511 12.54 0.65 17.76
C PRO A 511 11.33 -0.11 18.33
N VAL A 512 10.24 0.62 18.60
CA VAL A 512 9.00 0.08 19.17
C VAL A 512 7.83 0.33 18.23
N ILE A 513 6.96 -0.67 18.05
CA ILE A 513 5.69 -0.52 17.34
C ILE A 513 4.64 0.00 18.33
N SER A 514 4.39 1.32 18.33
CA SER A 514 3.20 1.89 18.98
C SER A 514 1.95 1.51 18.20
N LEU A 515 1.10 0.66 18.77
CA LEU A 515 -0.20 0.31 18.19
C LEU A 515 -1.23 1.44 18.36
N ALA A 516 -1.07 2.27 19.40
CA ALA A 516 -1.94 3.40 19.69
C ALA A 516 -1.58 4.67 18.89
N LYS A 517 -0.48 4.67 18.13
CA LYS A 517 0.10 5.86 17.50
C LYS A 517 0.33 7.00 18.51
N ASN A 518 0.88 6.63 19.67
CA ASN A 518 1.28 7.55 20.72
C ASN A 518 2.81 7.69 20.78
N PRO A 519 3.40 8.86 20.47
CA PRO A 519 4.84 9.08 20.57
C PRO A 519 5.41 8.77 21.96
N ASP A 520 4.65 8.95 23.05
CA ASP A 520 5.13 8.68 24.41
C ASP A 520 5.35 7.18 24.72
N GLU A 521 4.94 6.27 23.83
CA GLU A 521 5.28 4.84 23.90
C GLU A 521 6.67 4.52 23.31
N LEU A 522 7.27 5.47 22.59
CA LEU A 522 8.52 5.25 21.87
C LEU A 522 9.76 5.52 22.75
N PRO A 523 10.85 4.74 22.57
CA PRO A 523 12.12 5.06 23.18
C PRO A 523 12.71 6.34 22.56
N VAL A 524 13.47 7.08 23.36
CA VAL A 524 14.15 8.31 22.94
C VAL A 524 15.62 7.98 22.66
N ALA A 525 16.13 8.41 21.51
CA ALA A 525 17.54 8.28 21.15
C ALA A 525 18.44 9.11 22.08
N THR A 526 19.69 8.71 22.25
CA THR A 526 20.69 9.43 23.06
C THR A 526 21.67 10.19 22.18
N THR A 527 21.93 11.46 22.50
CA THR A 527 22.94 12.27 21.80
C THR A 527 24.36 11.76 22.07
N LEU A 528 25.10 11.44 21.00
CA LEU A 528 26.50 10.99 21.02
C LEU A 528 27.46 12.15 20.75
N GLN A 529 27.12 13.02 19.80
CA GLN A 529 27.79 14.30 19.57
C GLN A 529 26.75 15.42 19.52
N PRO A 530 26.94 16.51 20.28
CA PRO A 530 26.00 17.63 20.30
C PRO A 530 25.98 18.36 18.95
N PHE A 531 24.94 19.17 18.74
CA PHE A 531 24.81 20.03 17.57
C PHE A 531 26.04 20.92 17.33
N ALA A 532 26.56 20.90 16.10
CA ALA A 532 27.66 21.74 15.65
C ALA A 532 27.44 22.26 14.21
N ASP A 533 28.07 23.39 13.90
CA ASP A 533 28.10 23.92 12.53
C ASP A 533 29.22 23.25 11.72
N VAL A 534 28.82 22.32 10.84
CA VAL A 534 29.74 21.58 9.96
C VAL A 534 30.04 22.29 8.64
N ARG A 535 29.44 23.47 8.38
CA ARG A 535 29.58 24.18 7.09
C ARG A 535 30.96 24.80 6.90
N GLY A 536 31.70 25.03 7.98
CA GLY A 536 33.05 25.63 7.92
C GLY A 536 33.10 27.02 7.28
N GLY A 537 31.97 27.74 7.26
CA GLY A 537 31.83 29.06 6.62
C GLY A 537 31.61 29.05 5.11
N LEU A 538 31.45 27.89 4.47
CA LEU A 538 31.39 27.78 3.00
C LEU A 538 30.08 28.31 2.37
N TRP A 539 28.95 28.19 3.08
CA TRP A 539 27.61 28.46 2.55
C TRP A 539 26.85 29.58 3.27
N GLY A 540 27.58 30.56 3.81
CA GLY A 540 26.98 31.65 4.60
C GLY A 540 25.99 32.56 3.86
N ALA A 541 25.93 32.49 2.53
CA ALA A 541 24.95 33.20 1.70
C ALA A 541 23.64 32.41 1.48
N LEU A 542 23.58 31.12 1.87
CA LEU A 542 22.41 30.27 1.67
C LEU A 542 21.57 30.24 2.95
N THR A 543 20.65 31.19 3.07
CA THR A 543 19.86 31.44 4.29
C THR A 543 18.35 31.32 4.09
N GLU A 544 17.86 31.28 2.85
CA GLU A 544 16.43 31.29 2.53
C GLU A 544 15.90 29.86 2.35
N LEU A 545 15.27 29.32 3.40
CA LEU A 545 14.79 27.93 3.47
C LEU A 545 15.86 26.92 2.98
N PRO A 546 16.98 26.75 3.72
CA PRO A 546 18.10 25.95 3.28
C PRO A 546 17.72 24.49 2.97
N ARG A 547 18.32 23.94 1.92
CA ARG A 547 18.25 22.50 1.59
C ARG A 547 19.60 21.85 1.85
N VAL A 548 19.58 20.64 2.41
CA VAL A 548 20.79 19.95 2.86
C VAL A 548 20.71 18.49 2.47
N GLY A 549 21.74 17.97 1.81
CA GLY A 549 21.93 16.53 1.59
C GLY A 549 23.13 16.00 2.36
N MET A 550 23.03 14.81 2.95
CA MET A 550 24.14 14.21 3.71
C MET A 550 24.33 12.72 3.43
N CYS A 551 25.58 12.27 3.29
CA CYS A 551 25.91 10.85 3.23
C CYS A 551 27.23 10.57 3.96
N VAL A 552 27.26 9.56 4.83
CA VAL A 552 28.51 9.03 5.36
C VAL A 552 29.07 8.01 4.39
N LEU A 553 30.32 8.20 3.97
CA LEU A 553 31.04 7.24 3.14
C LEU A 553 32.44 6.99 3.70
N THR A 554 32.82 5.72 3.80
CA THR A 554 34.20 5.31 4.01
C THR A 554 34.80 4.85 2.70
N HIS A 555 35.81 5.57 2.22
CA HIS A 555 36.50 5.26 0.95
C HIS A 555 38.02 5.17 1.17
N PRO A 556 38.75 4.22 0.54
CA PRO A 556 40.17 3.97 0.85
C PRO A 556 41.11 5.17 0.70
N GLN A 557 40.77 6.14 -0.14
CA GLN A 557 41.58 7.35 -0.33
C GLN A 557 41.29 8.45 0.72
N THR A 558 40.04 8.63 1.13
CA THR A 558 39.58 9.76 1.96
C THR A 558 39.42 9.41 3.43
N GLY A 559 39.38 8.12 3.76
CA GLY A 559 38.87 7.61 5.02
C GLY A 559 37.35 7.78 5.14
N GLU A 560 36.84 7.68 6.36
CA GLU A 560 35.46 8.03 6.70
C GLU A 560 35.25 9.55 6.57
N LYS A 561 34.18 9.96 5.87
CA LYS A 561 33.77 11.36 5.66
C LYS A 561 32.25 11.48 5.72
N LEU A 562 31.78 12.62 6.20
CA LEU A 562 30.42 13.09 5.96
C LEU A 562 30.44 13.97 4.72
N HIS A 563 29.84 13.51 3.64
CA HIS A 563 29.60 14.29 2.42
C HIS A 563 28.40 15.20 2.65
N LEU A 564 28.48 16.42 2.14
CA LEU A 564 27.51 17.50 2.36
C LEU A 564 27.11 18.09 1.02
N ALA A 565 25.83 18.41 0.87
CA ALA A 565 25.30 19.32 -0.14
C ALA A 565 24.53 20.43 0.57
N TRP A 566 24.60 21.65 0.04
CA TRP A 566 23.88 22.80 0.56
C TRP A 566 23.23 23.59 -0.58
N GLY A 567 21.98 23.99 -0.37
CA GLY A 567 21.15 24.75 -1.31
C GLY A 567 20.19 25.66 -0.56
N GLN A 568 19.32 26.34 -1.31
CA GLN A 568 18.22 27.13 -0.74
C GLN A 568 16.98 27.08 -1.65
N HIS A 569 15.83 27.59 -1.19
CA HIS A 569 14.55 27.38 -1.89
C HIS A 569 14.40 28.18 -3.20
N PHE A 570 14.83 29.44 -3.24
CA PHE A 570 15.05 30.26 -4.43
C PHE A 570 16.55 30.57 -4.58
N GLN A 571 17.19 30.05 -5.64
CA GLN A 571 18.64 30.13 -5.81
C GLN A 571 19.04 30.81 -7.14
N GLU A 572 18.26 31.81 -7.56
CA GLU A 572 18.47 32.57 -8.81
C GLU A 572 19.39 33.79 -8.67
N GLU A 573 19.50 34.36 -7.47
CA GLU A 573 20.32 35.56 -7.24
C GLU A 573 21.82 35.25 -7.39
N GLU A 574 22.58 36.16 -8.02
CA GLU A 574 24.02 36.03 -8.25
C GLU A 574 24.82 35.70 -6.98
N ALA A 575 24.41 36.27 -5.83
CA ALA A 575 25.04 36.01 -4.53
C ALA A 575 24.83 34.58 -3.99
N THR A 576 23.83 33.87 -4.51
CA THR A 576 23.39 32.52 -4.08
C THR A 576 23.80 31.42 -5.07
N GLN A 577 24.25 31.82 -6.27
CA GLN A 577 24.86 30.99 -7.31
C GLN A 577 26.29 30.55 -6.92
N ILE A 578 26.38 29.77 -5.84
CA ILE A 578 27.63 29.24 -5.29
C ILE A 578 27.66 27.71 -5.31
N ALA A 579 28.88 27.18 -5.37
CA ALA A 579 29.14 25.75 -5.30
C ALA A 579 28.49 25.11 -4.07
N SER A 580 27.79 24.00 -4.26
CA SER A 580 26.89 23.41 -3.26
C SER A 580 27.50 22.25 -2.46
N HIS A 581 28.53 21.57 -2.95
CA HIS A 581 28.97 20.30 -2.38
C HIS A 581 30.28 20.37 -1.58
N GLY A 582 30.42 19.53 -0.57
CA GLY A 582 31.62 19.46 0.27
C GLY A 582 31.75 18.13 1.01
N TRP A 583 32.72 18.07 1.90
CA TRP A 583 32.79 17.04 2.94
C TRP A 583 33.36 17.58 4.25
N CYS A 584 33.13 16.89 5.35
CA CYS A 584 33.80 17.12 6.63
C CYS A 584 34.19 15.79 7.32
N ASN A 585 34.97 15.89 8.39
CA ASN A 585 35.24 14.79 9.31
C ASN A 585 34.04 14.60 10.26
N LEU A 586 33.79 13.36 10.67
CA LEU A 586 32.70 13.03 11.60
C LEU A 586 32.97 13.34 13.09
N ASN A 587 34.07 14.03 13.41
CA ASN A 587 34.16 14.75 14.68
C ASN A 587 33.50 16.11 14.48
N LEU A 588 32.24 16.24 14.88
CA LEU A 588 31.40 17.42 14.60
C LEU A 588 31.92 18.68 15.30
N ALA A 589 32.66 18.55 16.40
CA ALA A 589 33.34 19.66 17.08
C ALA A 589 34.62 20.12 16.36
N ALA A 590 35.15 19.34 15.42
CA ALA A 590 36.33 19.67 14.62
C ALA A 590 36.14 19.20 13.15
N PRO A 591 35.11 19.73 12.44
CA PRO A 591 34.65 19.16 11.18
C PRO A 591 35.69 19.30 10.06
N ALA A 592 36.54 20.32 10.12
CA ALA A 592 37.63 20.56 9.14
C ALA A 592 37.14 20.48 7.68
N THR A 593 36.00 21.11 7.41
CA THR A 593 35.24 21.07 6.15
C THR A 593 36.09 21.43 4.94
N ARG A 594 35.81 20.79 3.81
CA ARG A 594 36.47 21.01 2.51
C ARG A 594 35.42 21.11 1.42
N GLY A 595 35.71 21.95 0.43
CA GLY A 595 34.73 22.42 -0.54
C GLY A 595 34.87 23.94 -0.73
N ALA A 596 33.87 24.61 -1.29
CA ALA A 596 32.72 24.00 -1.95
C ALA A 596 33.06 23.60 -3.39
N TRP A 597 32.35 22.61 -3.93
CA TRP A 597 32.50 22.07 -5.29
C TRP A 597 31.16 22.12 -6.05
N TRP A 598 31.25 22.24 -7.36
CA TRP A 598 30.12 22.17 -8.27
C TRP A 598 29.88 20.73 -8.73
N ILE A 599 28.64 20.40 -9.06
CA ILE A 599 28.24 19.12 -9.67
C ILE A 599 28.05 19.39 -11.16
N ASP A 600 29.07 19.04 -11.95
CA ASP A 600 29.24 19.41 -13.36
C ASP A 600 28.82 20.88 -13.66
N ASP A 601 28.02 21.10 -14.70
CA ASP A 601 27.24 22.32 -14.97
C ASP A 601 25.73 22.11 -14.65
N GLU A 602 25.38 21.16 -13.77
CA GLU A 602 23.98 20.83 -13.43
C GLU A 602 23.28 21.95 -12.64
N SER A 603 21.95 22.01 -12.77
CA SER A 603 21.12 22.98 -12.05
C SER A 603 21.23 22.82 -10.53
N LEU A 604 21.37 23.93 -9.82
CA LEU A 604 21.34 23.97 -8.34
C LEU A 604 19.97 23.54 -7.79
N TYR A 605 18.91 23.56 -8.59
CA TYR A 605 17.62 22.95 -8.22
C TYR A 605 17.62 21.42 -8.35
N SER A 606 18.59 20.78 -9.01
CA SER A 606 18.59 19.34 -9.28
C SER A 606 19.64 18.54 -8.48
N VAL A 607 20.48 19.17 -7.64
CA VAL A 607 21.66 18.49 -7.06
C VAL A 607 21.85 18.59 -5.55
N ASN A 608 21.14 19.43 -4.80
CA ASN A 608 21.49 19.74 -3.40
C ASN A 608 20.38 19.48 -2.36
N GLY A 609 19.50 18.51 -2.62
CA GLY A 609 18.46 18.05 -1.70
C GLY A 609 18.84 16.80 -0.90
N TYR A 610 19.53 15.84 -1.53
CA TYR A 610 19.94 14.59 -0.87
C TYR A 610 21.26 14.04 -1.44
N ILE A 611 21.94 13.19 -0.66
CA ILE A 611 23.11 12.42 -1.09
C ILE A 611 22.95 10.97 -0.63
N LEU A 612 23.18 10.02 -1.53
CA LEU A 612 23.10 8.59 -1.22
C LEU A 612 24.38 7.83 -1.61
N GLU A 613 24.65 6.71 -0.94
CA GLU A 613 25.72 5.79 -1.33
C GLU A 613 25.26 4.92 -2.51
N ILE A 614 26.06 4.89 -3.58
CA ILE A 614 25.96 3.91 -4.67
C ILE A 614 26.85 2.69 -4.33
N PRO A 615 26.33 1.44 -4.36
CA PRO A 615 27.10 0.24 -4.01
C PRO A 615 28.38 0.09 -4.84
N GLU A 616 29.50 -0.21 -4.19
CA GLU A 616 30.83 -0.21 -4.83
C GLU A 616 30.93 -1.08 -6.10
N ALA A 617 30.34 -2.27 -6.07
CA ALA A 617 30.34 -3.20 -7.21
C ALA A 617 29.57 -2.62 -8.42
N TRP A 618 28.42 -2.00 -8.18
CA TRP A 618 27.63 -1.35 -9.23
C TRP A 618 28.33 -0.07 -9.73
N ALA A 619 28.81 0.76 -8.80
CA ALA A 619 29.52 2.00 -9.09
C ALA A 619 30.75 1.76 -9.99
N SER A 620 31.53 0.72 -9.67
CA SER A 620 32.73 0.33 -10.43
C SER A 620 32.40 -0.24 -11.81
N ALA A 621 31.26 -0.92 -11.96
CA ALA A 621 30.84 -1.52 -13.22
C ALA A 621 30.25 -0.49 -14.21
N HIS A 622 29.47 0.47 -13.72
CA HIS A 622 28.59 1.30 -14.57
C HIS A 622 28.97 2.79 -14.62
N VAL A 623 29.48 3.38 -13.53
CA VAL A 623 29.74 4.84 -13.43
C VAL A 623 31.19 5.19 -13.09
N GLY A 624 32.12 4.27 -13.33
CA GLY A 624 33.57 4.50 -13.18
C GLY A 624 34.02 4.68 -11.73
N GLY A 625 33.37 4.01 -10.78
CA GLY A 625 33.69 4.09 -9.35
C GLY A 625 33.08 5.29 -8.62
N ARG A 626 32.14 6.00 -9.25
CA ARG A 626 31.35 7.07 -8.61
C ARG A 626 30.39 6.49 -7.58
N ARG A 627 30.82 6.49 -6.30
CA ARG A 627 30.11 5.87 -5.16
C ARG A 627 29.12 6.79 -4.44
N LEU A 628 28.98 8.04 -4.86
CA LEU A 628 27.98 8.96 -4.32
C LEU A 628 26.99 9.28 -5.44
N GLY A 629 25.69 9.22 -5.12
CA GLY A 629 24.63 9.80 -5.92
C GLY A 629 24.14 11.06 -5.23
N THR A 630 23.85 12.12 -5.97
CA THR A 630 23.23 13.32 -5.42
C THR A 630 22.07 13.77 -6.30
N GLY A 631 21.11 14.46 -5.71
CA GLY A 631 19.94 14.95 -6.42
C GLY A 631 19.17 15.96 -5.57
N ARG A 632 18.05 16.41 -6.09
CA ARG A 632 17.08 17.25 -5.38
C ARG A 632 15.69 17.07 -5.96
N TYR A 633 14.71 17.39 -5.14
CA TYR A 633 13.36 17.65 -5.60
C TYR A 633 12.87 19.01 -5.08
N ARG A 634 11.96 19.65 -5.84
CA ARG A 634 11.25 20.89 -5.50
C ARG A 634 9.91 20.86 -6.20
N ASP A 635 8.89 21.25 -5.47
CA ASP A 635 7.52 21.41 -5.95
C ASP A 635 7.43 22.40 -7.11
N GLY A 636 6.31 22.35 -7.84
CA GLY A 636 6.13 23.10 -9.08
C GLY A 636 6.92 22.53 -10.26
N GLY A 637 7.70 21.46 -10.09
CA GLY A 637 8.47 20.82 -11.18
C GLY A 637 9.79 21.52 -11.50
N TRP A 638 10.28 22.39 -10.62
CA TRP A 638 11.50 23.18 -10.81
C TRP A 638 12.79 22.34 -10.74
N SER A 639 12.76 21.22 -10.02
CA SER A 639 13.86 20.24 -9.95
C SER A 639 13.72 19.10 -10.96
N GLY A 640 12.80 19.24 -11.92
CA GLY A 640 12.31 18.15 -12.75
C GLY A 640 10.98 17.57 -12.24
N MET A 641 10.18 17.02 -13.16
CA MET A 641 8.87 16.41 -12.87
C MET A 641 8.99 14.97 -12.36
N GLY A 642 9.88 14.76 -11.38
CA GLY A 642 10.26 13.50 -10.75
C GLY A 642 11.61 13.64 -10.03
N PRO A 643 12.07 12.64 -9.25
CA PRO A 643 13.36 12.71 -8.56
C PRO A 643 14.54 12.72 -9.55
N SER A 644 15.62 13.38 -9.15
CA SER A 644 16.86 13.50 -9.93
C SER A 644 18.01 12.73 -9.26
N LEU A 645 18.97 12.23 -10.04
CA LEU A 645 20.10 11.49 -9.51
C LEU A 645 21.31 11.55 -10.43
N PHE A 646 22.42 12.06 -9.90
CA PHE A 646 23.70 12.19 -10.58
C PHE A 646 24.78 11.46 -9.78
N ALA A 647 25.43 10.47 -10.38
CA ALA A 647 26.57 9.81 -9.77
C ALA A 647 27.81 10.72 -9.85
N TYR A 648 28.56 10.87 -8.76
CA TYR A 648 29.79 11.67 -8.70
C TYR A 648 30.84 11.04 -7.76
N ALA A 649 32.08 11.54 -7.84
CA ALA A 649 33.18 11.14 -6.95
C ALA A 649 34.19 12.28 -6.77
N PRO A 650 34.19 13.00 -5.63
CA PRO A 650 35.14 14.09 -5.40
C PRO A 650 36.60 13.64 -5.49
N TRP A 651 36.95 12.44 -5.01
CA TRP A 651 38.33 11.93 -5.00
C TRP A 651 38.96 11.74 -6.39
N LEU A 652 38.18 11.74 -7.48
CA LEU A 652 38.71 11.73 -8.85
C LEU A 652 39.36 13.06 -9.26
N SER A 653 39.01 14.17 -8.59
CA SER A 653 39.50 15.52 -8.87
C SER A 653 40.49 16.04 -7.81
N GLY A 654 40.99 15.16 -6.93
CA GLY A 654 41.90 15.50 -5.83
C GLY A 654 41.37 15.04 -4.48
N ASN A 655 42.19 15.13 -3.43
CA ASN A 655 41.81 14.67 -2.09
C ASN A 655 42.36 15.61 -1.00
N PRO A 656 41.62 16.66 -0.59
CA PRO A 656 40.38 17.14 -1.23
C PRO A 656 40.62 17.79 -2.60
N PRO A 657 39.61 17.87 -3.48
CA PRO A 657 39.66 18.73 -4.66
C PRO A 657 39.80 20.21 -4.27
N PRO A 658 40.44 21.05 -5.09
CA PRO A 658 40.45 22.50 -4.91
C PRO A 658 39.03 23.07 -4.78
N ALA A 659 38.87 24.14 -3.99
CA ALA A 659 37.60 24.87 -3.93
C ALA A 659 37.21 25.43 -5.31
N GLY A 660 35.92 25.38 -5.64
CA GLY A 660 35.39 25.78 -6.95
C GLY A 660 35.56 24.74 -8.07
N THR A 661 36.10 23.55 -7.78
CA THR A 661 36.20 22.46 -8.78
C THR A 661 34.80 22.01 -9.26
N ARG A 662 34.62 21.84 -10.57
CA ARG A 662 33.47 21.10 -11.15
C ARG A 662 33.75 19.61 -11.13
N LEU A 663 32.91 18.85 -10.42
CA LEU A 663 33.02 17.40 -10.30
C LEU A 663 32.19 16.74 -11.40
N SER A 664 32.85 15.98 -12.28
CA SER A 664 32.20 15.31 -13.40
C SER A 664 31.14 14.28 -12.94
N THR A 665 29.95 14.35 -13.50
CA THR A 665 28.84 13.45 -13.17
C THR A 665 28.71 12.27 -14.12
N VAL A 666 27.83 11.33 -13.78
CA VAL A 666 27.07 10.52 -14.74
C VAL A 666 25.58 10.65 -14.34
N PRO A 667 24.72 11.27 -15.16
CA PRO A 667 23.29 11.31 -14.91
C PRO A 667 22.70 9.89 -14.86
N LEU A 668 21.81 9.63 -13.90
CA LEU A 668 21.07 8.38 -13.74
C LEU A 668 19.55 8.62 -13.80
N LEU A 669 19.07 9.71 -13.22
CA LEU A 669 17.69 10.19 -13.31
C LEU A 669 17.69 11.71 -13.55
N HIS A 670 16.98 12.19 -14.57
CA HIS A 670 16.77 13.61 -14.83
C HIS A 670 15.51 13.80 -15.70
N TYR A 671 14.40 14.18 -15.07
CA TYR A 671 13.12 14.48 -15.74
C TYR A 671 13.07 15.92 -16.25
N SER A 672 12.16 16.22 -17.18
CA SER A 672 11.93 17.60 -17.65
C SER A 672 11.51 18.51 -16.49
N ASP A 673 12.09 19.68 -16.38
CA ASP A 673 11.67 20.74 -15.46
C ASP A 673 10.75 21.77 -16.14
N THR A 674 10.16 22.69 -15.36
CA THR A 674 9.29 23.77 -15.85
C THR A 674 10.02 25.05 -16.28
N LEU A 675 11.32 25.17 -16.02
CA LEU A 675 12.10 26.39 -16.22
C LEU A 675 12.90 26.37 -17.54
N ALA A 676 13.09 25.20 -18.14
CA ALA A 676 13.75 25.03 -19.44
C ALA A 676 13.07 25.86 -20.56
N GLU A 677 13.88 26.61 -21.32
CA GLU A 677 13.41 27.60 -22.31
C GLU A 677 12.61 27.00 -23.48
N ASP A 678 12.78 25.71 -23.78
CA ASP A 678 11.98 24.97 -24.77
C ASP A 678 11.73 23.54 -24.27
N PRO A 679 10.59 23.26 -23.59
CA PRO A 679 10.23 21.91 -23.17
C PRO A 679 9.80 21.01 -24.35
N GLY A 680 9.71 21.56 -25.56
CA GLY A 680 9.25 20.86 -26.75
C GLY A 680 7.80 20.34 -26.65
N PRO A 681 7.36 19.53 -27.62
CA PRO A 681 6.05 18.87 -27.58
C PRO A 681 6.00 17.63 -26.66
N THR A 682 7.09 17.30 -25.96
CA THR A 682 7.24 16.07 -25.18
C THR A 682 7.83 16.34 -23.79
N VAL A 683 6.98 16.76 -22.85
CA VAL A 683 7.38 16.88 -21.44
C VAL A 683 7.53 15.49 -20.83
N HIS A 684 8.72 15.15 -20.33
CA HIS A 684 9.02 13.84 -19.75
C HIS A 684 8.84 13.86 -18.24
N ARG A 685 7.82 13.14 -17.75
CA ARG A 685 7.37 13.16 -16.35
C ARG A 685 7.49 11.77 -15.71
N MET A 686 7.63 11.74 -14.40
CA MET A 686 7.35 10.55 -13.60
C MET A 686 5.86 10.17 -13.73
N ASN A 687 5.55 8.88 -13.82
CA ASN A 687 4.18 8.39 -13.95
C ASN A 687 3.33 8.80 -12.73
N GLY A 688 2.20 9.47 -12.99
CA GLY A 688 1.31 9.98 -11.95
C GLY A 688 1.83 11.22 -11.20
N TYR A 689 2.89 11.87 -11.69
CA TYR A 689 3.43 13.12 -11.16
C TYR A 689 2.36 14.18 -10.90
N GLN A 690 2.49 14.94 -9.80
CA GLN A 690 1.76 16.17 -9.52
C GLN A 690 2.72 17.26 -9.07
N HIS A 691 2.43 18.54 -9.33
CA HIS A 691 3.30 19.65 -8.89
C HIS A 691 3.48 19.73 -7.37
N SER A 692 2.56 19.14 -6.60
CA SER A 692 2.57 19.03 -5.13
C SER A 692 3.19 17.74 -4.60
N ASP A 693 3.84 16.92 -5.45
CA ASP A 693 4.71 15.85 -4.95
C ASP A 693 5.92 16.48 -4.23
N GLU A 694 6.52 15.75 -3.28
CA GLU A 694 7.74 16.07 -2.56
C GLU A 694 8.58 14.79 -2.53
N TRP A 695 9.87 14.79 -2.91
CA TRP A 695 10.78 13.64 -2.76
C TRP A 695 12.02 14.06 -1.96
N GLU A 696 11.90 13.99 -0.64
CA GLU A 696 12.83 14.60 0.32
C GLU A 696 13.98 13.68 0.76
N GLY A 697 14.03 12.43 0.27
CA GLY A 697 15.12 11.53 0.61
C GLY A 697 15.33 10.37 -0.32
N GLY A 698 16.53 9.79 -0.31
CA GLY A 698 16.90 8.70 -1.21
C GLY A 698 17.97 7.73 -0.69
N ALA A 699 17.81 6.43 -1.00
CA ALA A 699 18.80 5.41 -0.65
C ALA A 699 18.89 4.29 -1.68
N TRP A 700 20.12 3.84 -1.96
CA TRP A 700 20.35 2.63 -2.74
C TRP A 700 20.36 1.40 -1.83
N VAL A 701 19.26 0.66 -1.82
CA VAL A 701 19.02 -0.46 -0.91
C VAL A 701 19.41 -1.79 -1.56
N THR A 702 20.13 -2.65 -0.82
CA THR A 702 20.63 -3.94 -1.31
C THR A 702 20.49 -5.03 -0.24
N THR A 703 19.70 -6.07 -0.48
CA THR A 703 19.59 -7.20 0.46
C THR A 703 20.82 -8.12 0.42
N PRO A 704 21.08 -8.91 1.48
CA PRO A 704 22.08 -9.98 1.45
C PRO A 704 21.85 -11.03 0.34
N ALA A 705 20.60 -11.19 -0.12
CA ALA A 705 20.23 -12.08 -1.22
C ALA A 705 20.52 -11.48 -2.62
N GLY A 706 21.08 -10.27 -2.70
CA GLY A 706 21.39 -9.59 -3.96
C GLY A 706 20.19 -8.90 -4.62
N LYS A 707 19.05 -8.75 -3.92
CA LYS A 707 17.97 -7.87 -4.39
C LYS A 707 18.39 -6.41 -4.25
N SER A 708 18.07 -5.56 -5.22
CA SER A 708 18.44 -4.14 -5.18
C SER A 708 17.31 -3.21 -5.67
N ALA A 709 17.29 -1.98 -5.15
CA ALA A 709 16.51 -0.86 -5.67
C ALA A 709 17.18 0.47 -5.33
N VAL A 710 16.90 1.52 -6.10
CA VAL A 710 17.02 2.90 -5.63
C VAL A 710 15.65 3.33 -5.13
N LEU A 711 15.59 3.77 -3.88
CA LEU A 711 14.37 4.24 -3.23
C LEU A 711 14.39 5.75 -3.12
N PHE A 712 13.22 6.38 -3.31
CA PHE A 712 12.97 7.74 -2.85
C PHE A 712 11.78 7.76 -1.88
N ALA A 713 11.88 8.51 -0.79
CA ALA A 713 10.79 8.77 0.15
C ALA A 713 10.22 10.16 -0.08
N GLY A 714 8.93 10.32 0.14
CA GLY A 714 8.27 11.58 -0.17
C GLY A 714 6.79 11.66 0.18
N THR A 715 6.26 12.87 0.15
CA THR A 715 4.83 13.15 0.10
C THR A 715 4.37 13.06 -1.35
N LYS A 716 3.56 12.07 -1.71
CA LYS A 716 2.97 11.96 -3.05
C LYS A 716 1.58 12.60 -3.06
N GLY A 717 1.32 13.53 -3.96
CA GLY A 717 -0.03 13.97 -4.32
C GLY A 717 -0.79 12.82 -5.01
N THR A 718 -1.87 12.37 -4.40
CA THR A 718 -2.74 11.28 -4.87
C THR A 718 -4.12 11.77 -5.31
N GLY A 719 -4.42 13.04 -5.05
CA GLY A 719 -5.73 13.65 -5.27
C GLY A 719 -6.13 13.76 -6.74
N GLN A 720 -7.45 13.86 -6.97
CA GLN A 720 -8.01 14.11 -8.31
C GLN A 720 -7.55 15.45 -8.88
N TYR A 721 -7.33 16.46 -8.03
CA TYR A 721 -6.89 17.79 -8.40
C TYR A 721 -5.62 18.17 -7.63
N TYR A 722 -4.79 19.01 -8.25
CA TYR A 722 -3.68 19.71 -7.60
C TYR A 722 -3.60 21.15 -8.11
N TRP A 723 -3.20 22.08 -7.25
CA TRP A 723 -3.25 23.52 -7.54
C TRP A 723 -2.15 24.26 -6.80
N TYR A 724 -1.86 25.47 -7.26
CA TYR A 724 -1.12 26.46 -6.50
C TYR A 724 -2.09 27.40 -5.78
N GLY A 725 -1.81 27.69 -4.52
CA GLY A 725 -2.67 28.48 -3.64
C GLY A 725 -2.61 27.96 -2.22
N TRP A 726 -3.76 27.78 -1.59
CA TRP A 726 -3.87 27.45 -0.17
C TRP A 726 -4.42 26.04 0.06
N THR A 727 -4.24 25.52 1.28
CA THR A 727 -5.01 24.35 1.71
C THR A 727 -6.44 24.79 2.04
N ASP A 728 -7.41 23.91 1.78
CA ASP A 728 -8.76 24.10 2.30
C ASP A 728 -8.75 23.79 3.81
N ALA A 729 -9.08 24.78 4.62
CA ALA A 729 -9.13 24.65 6.08
C ALA A 729 -10.22 23.67 6.56
N SER A 730 -11.23 23.37 5.73
CA SER A 730 -12.26 22.36 6.02
C SER A 730 -11.83 20.93 5.68
N GLY A 731 -10.73 20.75 4.92
CA GLY A 731 -10.21 19.44 4.53
C GLY A 731 -11.09 18.68 3.52
N SER A 732 -11.93 19.37 2.74
CA SER A 732 -12.83 18.76 1.76
C SER A 732 -12.13 18.22 0.51
N GLY A 733 -10.83 18.49 0.33
CA GLY A 733 -10.06 18.10 -0.85
C GLY A 733 -10.37 18.92 -2.11
N LEU A 734 -11.24 19.93 -2.02
CA LEU A 734 -11.52 20.84 -3.14
C LEU A 734 -10.38 21.86 -3.34
N PRO A 735 -10.13 22.30 -4.60
CA PRO A 735 -9.14 23.34 -4.87
C PRO A 735 -9.44 24.67 -4.17
N CYS A 736 -8.37 25.30 -3.69
CA CYS A 736 -8.37 26.65 -3.14
C CYS A 736 -7.27 27.45 -3.84
N VAL A 737 -7.60 27.93 -5.04
CA VAL A 737 -6.64 28.37 -6.04
C VAL A 737 -6.27 29.83 -5.82
N GLU A 738 -4.99 30.18 -5.99
CA GLU A 738 -4.57 31.59 -6.02
C GLU A 738 -5.06 32.29 -7.28
N MET A 739 -5.74 33.43 -7.09
CA MET A 739 -6.34 34.24 -8.14
C MET A 739 -5.53 35.55 -8.34
N ASP A 740 -4.26 35.42 -8.73
CA ASP A 740 -3.37 36.57 -8.93
C ASP A 740 -3.86 37.51 -10.06
N PRO A 741 -4.02 38.84 -9.82
CA PRO A 741 -4.50 39.81 -10.81
C PRO A 741 -3.57 40.01 -12.04
N GLY A 742 -3.58 39.06 -12.96
CA GLY A 742 -2.84 39.09 -14.23
C GLY A 742 -2.20 37.76 -14.63
N GLY A 743 -2.14 36.79 -13.72
CA GLY A 743 -1.70 35.41 -14.02
C GLY A 743 -2.86 34.51 -14.48
N GLU A 744 -2.53 33.39 -15.13
CA GLU A 744 -3.50 32.30 -15.30
C GLU A 744 -3.55 31.43 -14.04
N PRO A 745 -4.74 31.12 -13.50
CA PRO A 745 -4.88 30.38 -12.25
C PRO A 745 -4.43 28.92 -12.39
N MET A 746 -3.46 28.52 -11.57
CA MET A 746 -2.80 27.22 -11.66
C MET A 746 -3.58 26.13 -10.91
N CYS A 747 -4.54 25.49 -11.59
CA CYS A 747 -5.28 24.33 -11.08
C CYS A 747 -5.41 23.26 -12.16
N PHE A 748 -5.06 22.02 -11.81
CA PHE A 748 -5.00 20.89 -12.72
C PHE A 748 -5.67 19.65 -12.13
N ARG A 749 -6.08 18.75 -13.03
CA ARG A 749 -6.49 17.37 -12.73
C ARG A 749 -5.28 16.45 -12.74
N ALA A 750 -5.40 15.26 -12.15
CA ALA A 750 -4.32 14.26 -12.10
C ALA A 750 -3.80 13.79 -13.49
N ASP A 751 -4.56 14.01 -14.57
CA ASP A 751 -4.17 13.78 -15.97
C ASP A 751 -3.47 15.01 -16.63
N HIS A 752 -3.17 16.03 -15.83
CA HIS A 752 -2.52 17.29 -16.19
C HIS A 752 -3.38 18.23 -17.07
N THR A 753 -4.68 17.93 -17.24
CA THR A 753 -5.64 18.87 -17.84
C THR A 753 -6.07 19.94 -16.84
N PRO A 754 -6.50 21.15 -17.26
CA PRO A 754 -6.98 22.19 -16.35
C PRO A 754 -8.19 21.76 -15.50
N CYS A 755 -8.31 22.32 -14.30
CA CYS A 755 -9.50 22.15 -13.46
C CYS A 755 -10.79 22.66 -14.16
N PRO A 756 -11.95 22.08 -13.84
CA PRO A 756 -13.25 22.65 -14.21
C PRO A 756 -13.38 24.11 -13.73
N PRO A 757 -13.84 25.06 -14.57
CA PRO A 757 -13.85 26.49 -14.23
C PRO A 757 -14.58 26.84 -12.92
N GLU A 758 -15.59 26.06 -12.55
CA GLU A 758 -16.35 26.21 -11.30
C GLU A 758 -15.52 25.92 -10.03
N LEU A 759 -14.44 25.14 -10.15
CA LEU A 759 -13.49 24.86 -9.07
C LEU A 759 -12.31 25.84 -9.03
N VAL A 760 -12.12 26.65 -10.08
CA VAL A 760 -11.02 27.62 -10.18
C VAL A 760 -11.41 28.90 -9.44
N ARG A 761 -11.25 28.86 -8.12
CA ARG A 761 -11.57 29.97 -7.22
C ARG A 761 -10.71 29.93 -5.94
N GLU A 762 -10.50 31.12 -5.38
CA GLU A 762 -10.06 31.29 -4.00
C GLU A 762 -11.17 30.80 -3.04
N CYS A 763 -10.81 30.03 -2.01
CA CYS A 763 -11.79 29.49 -1.06
C CYS A 763 -12.02 30.45 0.12
N PRO A 764 -13.25 30.58 0.64
CA PRO A 764 -13.53 31.49 1.75
C PRO A 764 -12.85 31.00 3.04
N ASN A 765 -12.11 31.91 3.70
CA ASN A 765 -11.31 31.62 4.91
C ASN A 765 -10.16 30.62 4.67
N HIS A 766 -9.50 30.72 3.51
CA HIS A 766 -8.25 30.02 3.24
C HIS A 766 -7.15 30.36 4.27
N THR A 767 -6.16 29.49 4.40
CA THR A 767 -5.00 29.68 5.29
C THR A 767 -4.08 30.80 4.81
N THR A 768 -3.06 31.17 5.59
CA THR A 768 -2.09 32.20 5.20
C THR A 768 -0.95 31.68 4.31
N PHE A 769 -0.65 30.37 4.36
CA PHE A 769 0.46 29.77 3.62
C PHE A 769 0.08 29.41 2.18
N ARG A 770 0.86 29.88 1.20
CA ARG A 770 0.73 29.54 -0.23
C ARG A 770 1.74 28.50 -0.68
N GLY A 771 1.33 27.56 -1.52
CA GLY A 771 2.20 26.54 -2.12
C GLY A 771 1.44 25.62 -3.08
N TRP A 772 2.09 24.55 -3.52
CA TRP A 772 1.42 23.48 -4.27
C TRP A 772 0.71 22.51 -3.34
N TRP A 773 -0.56 22.25 -3.62
CA TRP A 773 -1.44 21.36 -2.85
C TRP A 773 -2.11 20.32 -3.75
N SER A 774 -2.57 19.22 -3.14
CA SER A 774 -3.39 18.19 -3.78
C SER A 774 -4.68 17.97 -3.00
N SER A 775 -5.71 17.40 -3.64
CA SER A 775 -6.94 16.96 -2.97
C SER A 775 -6.67 15.89 -1.91
N SER A 776 -5.62 15.10 -2.09
CA SER A 776 -5.12 14.16 -1.10
C SER A 776 -3.63 13.88 -1.32
N ALA A 777 -2.92 13.53 -0.25
CA ALA A 777 -1.52 13.13 -0.29
C ALA A 777 -1.29 11.88 0.57
N ALA A 778 -0.24 11.13 0.26
CA ALA A 778 0.19 9.95 0.99
C ALA A 778 1.72 9.93 1.12
N ALA A 779 2.26 9.44 2.24
CA ALA A 779 3.69 9.19 2.35
C ALA A 779 4.06 7.92 1.56
N ARG A 780 5.04 8.01 0.66
CA ARG A 780 5.44 6.89 -0.21
C ARG A 780 6.94 6.63 -0.22
N LEU A 781 7.29 5.36 -0.34
CA LEU A 781 8.53 4.92 -1.00
C LEU A 781 8.23 4.57 -2.45
N VAL A 782 9.06 5.05 -3.38
CA VAL A 782 9.03 4.63 -4.80
C VAL A 782 10.32 3.92 -5.19
N PHE A 783 10.21 2.88 -6.03
CA PHE A 783 11.27 1.91 -6.29
C PHE A 783 11.73 1.99 -7.74
N TYR A 784 12.97 2.43 -7.97
CA TYR A 784 13.64 2.46 -9.28
C TYR A 784 14.57 1.28 -9.47
N ASP A 785 14.69 0.79 -10.71
CA ASP A 785 15.51 -0.37 -11.06
C ASP A 785 16.99 0.01 -11.33
N PRO A 786 17.95 -0.51 -10.55
CA PRO A 786 19.38 -0.42 -10.83
C PRO A 786 19.81 -0.82 -12.24
N ASP A 787 19.10 -1.77 -12.88
CA ASP A 787 19.42 -2.21 -14.24
C ASP A 787 19.01 -1.14 -15.28
N ASP A 788 17.91 -0.40 -15.06
CA ASP A 788 17.53 0.74 -15.90
C ASP A 788 18.50 1.92 -15.70
N LEU A 789 18.94 2.19 -14.46
CA LEU A 789 19.99 3.19 -14.21
C LEU A 789 21.34 2.81 -14.86
N ALA A 790 21.64 1.51 -14.98
CA ALA A 790 22.84 1.04 -15.65
C ALA A 790 22.76 1.25 -17.16
N ARG A 791 21.56 1.05 -17.75
CA ARG A 791 21.29 1.38 -19.15
C ARG A 791 21.42 2.88 -19.41
N VAL A 792 20.97 3.74 -18.49
CA VAL A 792 21.21 5.20 -18.59
C VAL A 792 22.70 5.51 -18.57
N ALA A 793 23.45 4.95 -17.60
CA ALA A 793 24.91 5.15 -17.50
C ALA A 793 25.68 4.67 -18.75
N HIS A 794 25.14 3.73 -19.51
CA HIS A 794 25.71 3.24 -20.77
C HIS A 794 25.21 3.98 -22.03
N GLY A 795 24.23 4.89 -21.91
CA GLY A 795 23.59 5.56 -23.05
C GLY A 795 22.59 4.67 -23.83
N GLU A 796 22.13 3.58 -23.23
CA GLU A 796 21.12 2.65 -23.76
C GLU A 796 19.68 3.04 -23.37
N MET A 797 19.54 4.13 -22.59
CA MET A 797 18.31 4.70 -22.06
C MET A 797 18.56 6.18 -21.74
N GLN A 798 17.56 7.05 -21.91
CA GLN A 798 17.67 8.47 -21.54
C GLN A 798 17.39 8.67 -20.04
N PRO A 799 17.99 9.67 -19.36
CA PRO A 799 17.80 9.88 -17.92
C PRO A 799 16.35 10.12 -17.44
N TYR A 800 15.42 10.47 -18.34
CA TYR A 800 13.98 10.62 -18.03
C TYR A 800 13.13 9.36 -18.31
N GLU A 801 13.71 8.33 -18.95
CA GLU A 801 12.98 7.10 -19.31
C GLU A 801 12.77 6.11 -18.16
N PRO A 802 13.68 5.97 -17.15
CA PRO A 802 13.38 5.16 -15.98
C PRO A 802 12.09 5.64 -15.30
N GLN A 803 11.33 4.67 -14.78
CA GLN A 803 10.08 4.91 -14.05
C GLN A 803 10.08 4.03 -12.80
N PRO A 804 9.38 4.42 -11.73
CA PRO A 804 9.24 3.56 -10.56
C PRO A 804 8.47 2.29 -10.96
N TYR A 805 9.02 1.10 -10.68
CA TYR A 805 8.35 -0.18 -10.97
C TYR A 805 7.43 -0.66 -9.84
N ALA A 806 7.60 -0.09 -8.64
CA ALA A 806 6.78 -0.37 -7.47
C ALA A 806 6.77 0.85 -6.53
N TRP A 807 5.83 0.84 -5.59
CA TRP A 807 5.75 1.80 -4.49
C TRP A 807 5.18 1.14 -3.24
N LEU A 808 5.37 1.78 -2.08
CA LEU A 808 4.82 1.39 -0.79
C LEU A 808 4.25 2.64 -0.10
N ASP A 809 2.95 2.62 0.21
CA ASP A 809 2.34 3.62 1.09
C ASP A 809 2.81 3.39 2.54
N LEU A 810 3.21 4.47 3.22
CA LEU A 810 3.76 4.45 4.56
C LEU A 810 2.77 4.91 5.63
N ASP A 811 1.68 5.59 5.26
CA ASP A 811 0.73 6.25 6.17
C ASP A 811 0.26 5.34 7.33
N ASP A 812 -0.08 4.07 7.06
CA ASP A 812 -0.46 3.07 8.07
C ASP A 812 0.62 2.82 9.15
N ARG A 813 1.88 3.20 8.90
CA ARG A 813 3.03 3.04 9.80
C ARG A 813 3.37 4.34 10.53
N LEU A 814 3.12 5.48 9.91
CA LEU A 814 3.30 6.83 10.45
C LEU A 814 2.28 7.19 11.54
N PHE A 815 2.57 8.19 12.35
CA PHE A 815 1.72 8.70 13.42
C PHE A 815 0.68 9.69 12.90
N LEU A 816 1.10 10.57 11.96
CA LEU A 816 0.29 11.58 11.28
C LEU A 816 -0.69 12.33 12.21
N PRO A 817 -0.23 12.85 13.37
CA PRO A 817 -1.11 13.56 14.29
C PRO A 817 -1.71 14.80 13.62
N ASP A 818 -2.90 15.24 14.03
CA ASP A 818 -3.42 16.53 13.57
C ASP A 818 -2.43 17.64 13.93
N PRO A 819 -2.01 18.50 12.97
CA PRO A 819 -0.97 19.48 13.24
C PRO A 819 -1.44 20.51 14.26
N THR A 820 -0.65 20.61 15.33
CA THR A 820 -0.73 21.63 16.38
C THR A 820 0.30 22.75 16.17
N VAL A 821 1.35 22.45 15.41
CA VAL A 821 2.42 23.37 14.98
C VAL A 821 2.25 23.63 13.48
N GLU A 822 2.38 24.90 13.07
CA GLU A 822 2.26 25.36 11.68
C GLU A 822 1.14 24.69 10.85
N PRO A 823 -0.11 24.62 11.36
CA PRO A 823 -1.18 23.87 10.69
C PRO A 823 -1.54 24.40 9.29
N ASP A 824 -1.39 25.71 9.07
CA ASP A 824 -1.54 26.36 7.77
C ASP A 824 -0.51 25.85 6.75
N MET A 825 0.71 25.59 7.21
CA MET A 825 1.82 25.11 6.39
C MET A 825 1.77 23.59 6.20
N VAL A 826 1.47 22.82 7.24
CA VAL A 826 1.47 21.35 7.22
C VAL A 826 0.22 20.79 6.52
N GLY A 827 -0.93 21.45 6.65
CA GLY A 827 -2.21 20.95 6.14
C GLY A 827 -2.81 19.83 7.00
N ARG A 828 -4.12 19.61 6.90
CA ARG A 828 -4.86 18.65 7.76
C ARG A 828 -5.37 17.44 6.98
N GLY A 829 -5.61 16.34 7.71
CA GLY A 829 -6.24 15.13 7.18
C GLY A 829 -5.59 14.61 5.91
N VAL A 830 -6.40 14.37 4.87
CA VAL A 830 -5.91 13.86 3.58
C VAL A 830 -5.00 14.84 2.85
N GLN A 831 -5.09 16.15 3.11
CA GLN A 831 -4.30 17.19 2.44
C GLN A 831 -2.98 17.51 3.17
N ARG A 832 -2.67 16.84 4.29
CA ARG A 832 -1.39 16.98 5.00
C ARG A 832 -0.22 16.68 4.05
N ARG A 833 0.70 17.63 3.91
CA ARG A 833 2.02 17.48 3.28
C ARG A 833 3.12 17.37 4.34
N PHE A 834 4.40 17.43 3.95
CA PHE A 834 5.55 17.19 4.85
C PHE A 834 5.38 15.93 5.70
N ARG A 835 5.00 14.82 5.08
CA ARG A 835 4.75 13.57 5.83
C ARG A 835 6.06 12.89 6.22
N VAL A 836 6.99 12.79 5.28
CA VAL A 836 8.30 12.17 5.48
C VAL A 836 9.43 13.07 4.97
N GLY A 837 10.59 12.95 5.59
CA GLY A 837 11.84 13.62 5.20
C GLY A 837 12.88 12.63 4.68
N GLU A 838 14.16 12.94 4.92
CA GLU A 838 15.29 12.13 4.46
C GLU A 838 15.32 10.70 5.07
N MET A 839 16.01 9.80 4.39
CA MET A 839 16.24 8.42 4.80
C MET A 839 17.73 8.06 4.96
N ALA A 840 18.02 7.06 5.78
CA ALA A 840 19.37 6.51 5.93
C ALA A 840 19.35 4.97 5.90
N TYR A 841 20.46 4.34 5.49
CA TYR A 841 20.52 2.89 5.29
C TYR A 841 21.77 2.23 5.90
N ASP A 842 21.59 1.33 6.88
CA ASP A 842 22.62 0.37 7.29
C ASP A 842 22.67 -0.78 6.27
N ARG A 843 23.56 -0.64 5.29
CA ARG A 843 23.81 -1.69 4.28
C ARG A 843 24.34 -3.00 4.89
N ALA A 844 25.00 -2.97 6.05
CA ALA A 844 25.62 -4.16 6.62
C ALA A 844 24.59 -5.09 7.30
N ARG A 845 23.46 -4.55 7.77
CA ARG A 845 22.39 -5.33 8.46
C ARG A 845 21.03 -5.23 7.77
N GLY A 846 20.89 -4.33 6.81
CA GLY A 846 19.65 -4.10 6.11
C GLY A 846 18.63 -3.33 6.95
N HIS A 847 19.03 -2.27 7.65
CA HIS A 847 18.08 -1.37 8.33
C HIS A 847 17.91 -0.08 7.54
N LEU A 848 16.66 0.24 7.18
CA LEU A 848 16.27 1.49 6.55
C LEU A 848 15.59 2.37 7.60
N PHE A 849 16.10 3.58 7.77
CA PHE A 849 15.61 4.62 8.68
C PHE A 849 14.93 5.71 7.85
N ILE A 850 13.73 6.15 8.22
CA ILE A 850 13.00 7.23 7.53
C ILE A 850 12.44 8.19 8.58
N LEU A 851 12.57 9.49 8.34
CA LEU A 851 12.00 10.52 9.21
C LEU A 851 10.53 10.77 8.86
N GLU A 852 9.65 10.76 9.87
CA GLU A 852 8.32 11.38 9.78
C GLU A 852 8.41 12.81 10.32
N LYS A 853 8.03 13.83 9.54
CA LYS A 853 8.08 15.23 9.98
C LYS A 853 6.79 15.60 10.72
N PHE A 854 6.89 16.52 11.71
CA PHE A 854 5.77 16.99 12.54
C PHE A 854 4.97 15.88 13.22
N ALA A 855 5.69 14.90 13.80
CA ALA A 855 5.12 13.70 14.42
C ALA A 855 5.19 13.73 15.96
N ASP A 856 6.18 14.42 16.52
CA ASP A 856 6.35 14.70 17.95
C ASP A 856 6.33 16.22 18.17
N GLY A 857 5.17 16.83 17.93
CA GLY A 857 5.02 18.28 17.84
C GLY A 857 5.73 18.82 16.59
N ALA A 858 6.72 19.70 16.79
CA ALA A 858 7.59 20.16 15.70
C ALA A 858 8.71 19.17 15.37
N LYS A 859 9.04 18.21 16.25
CA LYS A 859 10.15 17.27 16.05
C LYS A 859 9.76 16.11 15.13
N PRO A 860 10.70 15.61 14.32
CA PRO A 860 10.53 14.34 13.62
C PRO A 860 10.55 13.10 14.54
N ILE A 861 9.96 12.01 14.05
CA ILE A 861 10.12 10.64 14.59
C ILE A 861 10.90 9.80 13.57
N VAL A 862 11.78 8.89 14.03
CA VAL A 862 12.52 7.98 13.15
C VAL A 862 11.82 6.62 13.10
N HIS A 863 11.40 6.22 11.91
CA HIS A 863 10.81 4.91 11.63
C HIS A 863 11.86 3.95 11.06
N VAL A 864 11.74 2.66 11.38
CA VAL A 864 12.75 1.65 11.04
C VAL A 864 12.12 0.44 10.34
N TRP A 865 12.72 0.01 9.23
CA TRP A 865 12.39 -1.24 8.52
C TRP A 865 13.62 -2.15 8.41
N ARG A 866 13.43 -3.46 8.51
CA ARG A 866 14.39 -4.46 8.00
C ARG A 866 14.15 -4.67 6.51
N VAL A 867 15.24 -4.78 5.75
CA VAL A 867 15.25 -5.06 4.32
C VAL A 867 15.68 -6.50 4.07
N GLY A 868 14.75 -7.32 3.59
CA GLY A 868 14.92 -8.75 3.40
C GLY A 868 14.47 -9.59 4.61
N PRO A 869 14.42 -10.93 4.43
CA PRO A 869 13.79 -11.87 5.36
C PRO A 869 14.39 -11.86 6.78
#